data_AF-A0A534A688-F1
#
_entry.id   AF-A0A534A688-F1
#
_cell.length_a   1.000
_cell.length_b   1.000
_cell.length_c   1.000
_cell.angle_alpha   90.00
_cell.angle_beta   90.00
_cell.angle_gamma   90.00
#
_symmetry.space_group_name_H-M   'P 1'
#
loop_
_entity.id
_entity.type
_entity.pdbx_description
1 polymer ?
#
loop_
_entity_poly.entity_id
_entity_poly.type
_entity_poly.pdbx_seq_one_letter_code
_entity_poly.pdbx_strand_id
1 'polypeptide(L)'
;MSESVAKPGAVARACMRACALAVALASAACAVQTPLPELPRDVPTAWRDQAAMPGGLQPDLENWWRAFNDATLDALIGRALDSNLNIQIAAERLKAARALQHRASREFWPNLNFRIYEETAPNARVGYLEVGFDSTWEFGFFGRAQASERVAMADLNSAAIDDAAARVTVSAEVAKTYVELRAAQARVTQFGKLATLRRQQVELAQTRLRTRLGSQLELDRAQAEWQQTLGEADEPRQMMVASTQALGVLLGTNAADPALEAVALQPALPSIAIGTSPADLLRTRPEIRRAEQNVLKAAGELGIARADLYPKLGITGTLISSTALTGDLDRPNRAVPLAGPSLSIPIFDWGMRRDVVNAREAALNAAVLAYREAVLESVAEVQTALAQFAAKRAGRTDTAAHRSGRRRRQRECRHCARAIAAAGKQCPARTRACLYRAVQILRWRDAAAGNRGSDKMMVALARKTLIYEWRKFLPAALAVAFSGLLLLMMTALMFGIFSSAGVYVSRSGGDIWAGNPGTQSVELGRPVPRDTEVWLRMDPAVVQVEPFQWIDGDWRGPVERGSVSVFVSGIDPNPNGLMFSRVLDAPTRAKLFEPASVIVDAADLPKLGLGIGSSATLNGHRVKIVAGANGLRALGGVNIVTSIATARSLVGDAADRDKIAYYIARLAPGSDPAVVRDRLAKVGAAHRFAVWTHVEFAQNAATYWMFETGAGLGFLFLALVVFIVGVVITSQTLFAAVASSVREYAMLNALGAGVAALRRVILEQAFWVGTIGIVVGGIVAVLLALLAHGQDVPITFDYIAAIACSALVMTIALISGLLAVGAINHLEPANLLR
;
A
#
# COMPACT_ATOMS: atom_id res chain seq x y z
N MET A 1 60.96 14.24 -32.15
CA MET A 1 60.29 13.35 -33.12
C MET A 1 58.80 13.67 -33.15
N SER A 2 58.34 14.19 -34.30
CA SER A 2 56.97 14.10 -34.84
C SER A 2 55.79 14.69 -34.06
N GLU A 3 55.52 15.97 -34.29
CA GLU A 3 54.17 16.56 -34.20
C GLU A 3 53.25 15.93 -35.28
N SER A 4 52.16 15.28 -34.87
CA SER A 4 51.09 14.87 -35.79
C SER A 4 50.00 15.93 -35.82
N VAL A 5 50.13 16.89 -36.74
CA VAL A 5 49.07 17.83 -37.10
C VAL A 5 47.94 17.05 -37.78
N ALA A 6 46.83 16.83 -37.07
CA ALA A 6 45.63 16.24 -37.63
C ALA A 6 44.99 17.20 -38.65
N LYS A 7 44.75 16.71 -39.87
CA LYS A 7 44.23 17.51 -41.00
C LYS A 7 42.85 18.13 -40.67
N PRO A 8 42.64 19.44 -40.90
CA PRO A 8 41.42 20.17 -40.52
C PRO A 8 40.13 19.69 -41.21
N GLY A 9 40.23 18.95 -42.32
CA GLY A 9 39.06 18.42 -43.05
C GLY A 9 38.42 17.16 -42.45
N ALA A 10 39.04 16.49 -41.48
CA ALA A 10 38.46 15.31 -40.81
C ALA A 10 37.57 15.72 -39.63
N VAL A 11 37.99 16.72 -38.86
CA VAL A 11 37.23 17.29 -37.73
C VAL A 11 35.97 17.99 -38.23
N ALA A 12 36.06 18.77 -39.31
CA ALA A 12 34.90 19.44 -39.91
C ALA A 12 33.83 18.45 -40.43
N ARG A 13 34.24 17.32 -41.03
CA ARG A 13 33.31 16.27 -41.50
C ARG A 13 32.70 15.45 -40.36
N ALA A 14 33.44 15.21 -39.28
CA ALA A 14 32.91 14.59 -38.07
C ALA A 14 31.89 15.51 -37.36
N CYS A 15 32.19 16.81 -37.25
CA CYS A 15 31.25 17.81 -36.74
C CYS A 15 29.99 17.93 -37.60
N MET A 16 30.11 17.96 -38.93
CA MET A 16 28.95 18.03 -39.83
C MET A 16 28.06 16.78 -39.74
N ARG A 17 28.65 15.59 -39.60
CA ARG A 17 27.90 14.33 -39.40
C ARG A 17 27.24 14.26 -38.02
N ALA A 18 27.93 14.74 -36.98
CA ALA A 18 27.35 14.85 -35.64
C ALA A 18 26.20 15.87 -35.58
N CYS A 19 26.33 17.01 -36.26
CA CYS A 19 25.24 17.99 -36.41
C CYS A 19 24.07 17.42 -37.20
N ALA A 20 24.31 16.71 -38.31
CA ALA A 20 23.24 16.09 -39.09
C ALA A 20 22.50 15.00 -38.29
N LEU A 21 23.22 14.20 -37.49
CA LEU A 21 22.63 13.19 -36.60
C LEU A 21 21.84 13.84 -35.45
N ALA A 22 22.36 14.93 -34.87
CA ALA A 22 21.68 15.70 -33.84
C ALA A 22 20.40 16.37 -34.38
N VAL A 23 20.42 16.91 -35.60
CA VAL A 23 19.24 17.47 -36.27
C VAL A 23 18.20 16.38 -36.57
N ALA A 24 18.64 15.19 -37.03
CA ALA A 24 17.75 14.06 -37.25
C ALA A 24 17.10 13.55 -35.94
N LEU A 25 17.87 13.41 -34.86
CA LEU A 25 17.38 13.04 -33.53
C LEU A 25 16.45 14.09 -32.94
N ALA A 26 16.75 15.39 -33.11
CA ALA A 26 15.89 16.48 -32.68
C ALA A 26 14.55 16.48 -33.45
N SER A 27 14.57 16.20 -34.75
CA SER A 27 13.35 16.11 -35.57
C SER A 27 12.47 14.89 -35.20
N ALA A 28 13.08 13.76 -34.83
CA ALA A 28 12.36 12.58 -34.36
C ALA A 28 11.81 12.74 -32.92
N ALA A 29 12.51 13.49 -32.06
CA ALA A 29 12.06 13.78 -30.69
C ALA A 29 10.82 14.69 -30.64
N CYS A 30 10.58 15.50 -31.67
CA CYS A 30 9.36 16.31 -31.82
C CYS A 30 8.14 15.52 -32.33
N ALA A 31 8.33 14.33 -32.91
CA ALA A 31 7.27 13.58 -33.59
C ALA A 31 6.40 12.71 -32.67
N VAL A 32 6.78 12.54 -31.39
CA VAL A 32 6.04 11.72 -30.40
C VAL A 32 5.00 12.61 -29.68
N GLN A 33 4.02 13.12 -30.40
CA GLN A 33 2.86 13.79 -29.79
C GLN A 33 1.66 12.86 -29.82
N THR A 34 0.91 12.80 -28.70
CA THR A 34 -0.38 12.12 -28.67
C THR A 34 -1.40 12.92 -29.49
N PRO A 35 -1.98 12.35 -30.57
CA PRO A 35 -3.06 13.02 -31.27
C PRO A 35 -4.27 13.14 -30.35
N LEU A 36 -4.96 14.28 -30.42
CA LEU A 36 -6.18 14.50 -29.67
C LEU A 36 -7.30 13.65 -30.29
N PRO A 37 -8.10 12.94 -29.47
CA PRO A 37 -9.24 12.20 -29.98
C PRO A 37 -10.32 13.17 -30.51
N GLU A 38 -10.99 12.78 -31.58
CA GLU A 38 -12.17 13.51 -32.06
C GLU A 38 -13.35 13.29 -31.10
N LEU A 39 -13.94 14.38 -30.63
CA LEU A 39 -15.10 14.34 -29.73
C LEU A 39 -16.40 14.14 -30.53
N PRO A 40 -17.31 13.23 -30.11
CA PRO A 40 -18.60 13.02 -30.75
C PRO A 40 -19.45 14.30 -30.79
N ARG A 41 -20.13 14.55 -31.92
CA ARG A 41 -20.97 15.74 -32.13
C ARG A 41 -22.48 15.42 -32.20
N ASP A 42 -22.89 14.29 -31.63
CA ASP A 42 -24.26 13.77 -31.73
C ASP A 42 -25.22 14.58 -30.83
N VAL A 43 -25.63 15.76 -31.29
CA VAL A 43 -26.65 16.61 -30.63
C VAL A 43 -27.89 16.73 -31.51
N PRO A 44 -29.10 16.80 -30.92
CA PRO A 44 -30.32 16.98 -31.70
C PRO A 44 -30.32 18.35 -32.42
N THR A 45 -30.83 18.40 -33.64
CA THR A 45 -30.92 19.64 -34.43
C THR A 45 -31.99 20.61 -33.91
N ALA A 46 -32.98 20.12 -33.16
CA ALA A 46 -34.02 20.91 -32.52
C ALA A 46 -34.50 20.26 -31.21
N TRP A 47 -35.02 21.06 -30.28
CA TRP A 47 -35.70 20.56 -29.07
C TRP A 47 -37.10 20.05 -29.41
N ARG A 48 -37.50 18.91 -28.84
CA ARG A 48 -38.87 18.38 -29.01
C ARG A 48 -39.90 19.30 -28.36
N ASP A 49 -41.08 19.38 -28.97
CA ASP A 49 -42.26 20.12 -28.49
C ASP A 49 -42.08 21.63 -28.27
N GLN A 50 -41.05 22.25 -28.87
CA GLN A 50 -40.96 23.70 -28.92
C GLN A 50 -41.84 24.26 -30.04
N ALA A 51 -43.00 24.80 -29.66
CA ALA A 51 -43.63 25.83 -30.47
C ALA A 51 -42.73 27.07 -30.43
N ALA A 52 -42.02 27.36 -31.52
CA ALA A 52 -41.34 28.62 -31.70
C ALA A 52 -42.35 29.75 -31.44
N MET A 53 -42.15 30.53 -30.37
CA MET A 53 -42.98 31.69 -30.09
C MET A 53 -42.34 32.90 -30.76
N PRO A 54 -42.91 33.43 -31.85
CA PRO A 54 -42.44 34.69 -32.40
C PRO A 54 -42.65 35.81 -31.37
N GLY A 55 -41.58 36.54 -31.03
CA GLY A 55 -41.64 37.75 -30.19
C GLY A 55 -41.37 37.60 -28.70
N GLY A 56 -40.93 36.44 -28.19
CA GLY A 56 -40.48 36.33 -26.80
C GLY A 56 -39.07 36.92 -26.59
N LEU A 57 -38.81 37.43 -25.38
CA LEU A 57 -37.49 37.96 -25.02
C LEU A 57 -36.45 36.83 -25.11
N GLN A 58 -35.32 37.07 -25.79
CA GLN A 58 -34.19 36.14 -25.72
C GLN A 58 -33.54 36.26 -24.33
N PRO A 59 -33.30 35.13 -23.64
CA PRO A 59 -32.71 35.15 -22.32
C PRO A 59 -31.25 35.59 -22.39
N ASP A 60 -30.90 36.67 -21.68
CA ASP A 60 -29.52 36.99 -21.34
C ASP A 60 -29.00 35.88 -20.41
N LEU A 61 -28.04 35.07 -20.86
CA LEU A 61 -27.51 33.95 -20.09
C LEU A 61 -26.66 34.41 -18.90
N GLU A 62 -26.08 35.60 -18.95
CA GLU A 62 -25.21 36.12 -17.88
C GLU A 62 -26.02 36.75 -16.75
N ASN A 63 -27.09 37.49 -17.06
CA ASN A 63 -27.94 38.16 -16.06
C ASN A 63 -29.42 37.75 -16.15
N TRP A 64 -29.67 36.46 -16.42
CA TRP A 64 -31.01 35.91 -16.68
C TRP A 64 -32.06 36.25 -15.61
N TRP A 65 -31.65 36.45 -14.36
CA TRP A 65 -32.55 36.78 -13.25
C TRP A 65 -33.16 38.19 -13.37
N ARG A 66 -32.55 39.10 -14.13
CA ARG A 66 -33.12 40.44 -14.39
C ARG A 66 -34.45 40.35 -15.15
N ALA A 67 -34.73 39.24 -15.81
CA ALA A 67 -36.03 38.99 -16.45
C ALA A 67 -37.20 39.00 -15.44
N PHE A 68 -36.95 38.79 -14.14
CA PHE A 68 -37.98 38.89 -13.10
C PHE A 68 -38.37 40.32 -12.74
N ASN A 69 -37.60 41.32 -13.16
CA ASN A 69 -37.83 42.75 -12.90
C ASN A 69 -38.02 43.07 -11.40
N ASP A 70 -37.18 42.49 -10.54
CA ASP A 70 -37.20 42.68 -9.09
C ASP A 70 -35.82 43.19 -8.62
N ALA A 71 -35.77 44.46 -8.20
CA ALA A 71 -34.53 45.11 -7.75
C ALA A 71 -33.96 44.50 -6.46
N THR A 72 -34.79 43.89 -5.61
CA THR A 72 -34.32 43.19 -4.41
C THR A 72 -33.62 41.90 -4.80
N LEU A 73 -34.18 41.15 -5.75
CA LEU A 73 -33.52 39.96 -6.30
C LEU A 73 -32.16 40.30 -6.92
N ASP A 74 -32.10 41.36 -7.73
CA ASP A 74 -30.86 41.83 -8.33
C ASP A 74 -29.80 42.18 -7.27
N ALA A 75 -30.19 42.87 -6.20
CA ALA A 75 -29.29 43.21 -5.10
C ALA A 75 -28.82 41.99 -4.31
N LEU A 76 -29.70 41.01 -4.07
CA LEU A 76 -29.34 39.77 -3.36
C LEU A 76 -28.35 38.94 -4.17
N ILE A 77 -28.55 38.80 -5.48
CA ILE A 77 -27.61 38.08 -6.34
C ILE A 77 -26.28 38.82 -6.43
N GLY A 78 -26.29 40.15 -6.58
CA GLY A 78 -25.07 40.95 -6.55
C GLY A 78 -24.26 40.71 -5.26
N ARG A 79 -24.91 40.80 -4.09
CA ARG A 79 -24.27 40.50 -2.80
C ARG A 79 -23.73 39.07 -2.75
N ALA A 80 -24.53 38.08 -3.17
CA ALA A 80 -24.10 36.68 -3.16
C ALA A 80 -22.88 36.43 -4.06
N LEU A 81 -22.82 37.05 -5.24
CA LEU A 81 -21.67 36.92 -6.15
C LEU A 81 -20.37 37.48 -5.55
N ASP A 82 -20.47 38.45 -4.65
CA ASP A 82 -19.33 39.07 -3.96
C ASP A 82 -18.95 38.33 -2.67
N SER A 83 -19.92 37.91 -1.85
CA SER A 83 -19.69 37.41 -0.49
C SER A 83 -19.89 35.91 -0.28
N ASN A 84 -20.42 35.17 -1.27
CA ASN A 84 -20.68 33.74 -1.09
C ASN A 84 -19.39 32.92 -0.92
N LEU A 85 -19.38 32.10 0.13
CA LEU A 85 -18.21 31.30 0.49
C LEU A 85 -17.85 30.22 -0.54
N ASN A 86 -18.82 29.64 -1.26
CA ASN A 86 -18.52 28.63 -2.28
C ASN A 86 -17.83 29.24 -3.50
N ILE A 87 -18.19 30.47 -3.88
CA ILE A 87 -17.50 31.21 -4.96
C ILE A 87 -16.08 31.56 -4.50
N GLN A 88 -15.90 32.02 -3.26
CA GLN A 88 -14.56 32.29 -2.72
C GLN A 88 -13.70 31.03 -2.67
N ILE A 89 -14.25 29.88 -2.25
CA ILE A 89 -13.55 28.58 -2.29
C ILE A 89 -13.14 28.23 -3.72
N ALA A 90 -14.01 28.41 -4.71
CA ALA A 90 -13.70 28.14 -6.11
C ALA A 90 -12.60 29.09 -6.64
N ALA A 91 -12.64 30.37 -6.27
CA ALA A 91 -11.61 31.35 -6.61
C ALA A 91 -10.24 30.98 -6.00
N GLU A 92 -10.19 30.49 -4.75
CA GLU A 92 -8.96 30.00 -4.14
C GLU A 92 -8.43 28.73 -4.81
N ARG A 93 -9.32 27.81 -5.22
CA ARG A 93 -8.93 26.64 -6.03
C ARG A 93 -8.35 27.03 -7.39
N LEU A 94 -8.90 28.06 -8.02
CA LEU A 94 -8.37 28.63 -9.26
C LEU A 94 -6.98 29.26 -9.05
N LYS A 95 -6.79 30.02 -7.96
CA LYS A 95 -5.45 30.54 -7.60
C LYS A 95 -4.44 29.40 -7.38
N ALA A 96 -4.83 28.35 -6.67
CA ALA A 96 -3.99 27.17 -6.46
C ALA A 96 -3.66 26.47 -7.79
N ALA A 97 -4.63 26.28 -8.68
CA ALA A 97 -4.42 25.68 -9.99
C ALA A 97 -3.47 26.52 -10.87
N ARG A 98 -3.57 27.86 -10.85
CA ARG A 98 -2.60 28.75 -11.51
C ARG A 98 -1.18 28.56 -10.97
N ALA A 99 -1.02 28.48 -9.66
CA ALA A 99 0.29 28.27 -9.05
C ALA A 99 0.89 26.91 -9.44
N LEU A 100 0.07 25.85 -9.52
CA LEU A 100 0.49 24.53 -9.97
C LEU A 100 0.83 24.50 -11.46
N GLN A 101 0.09 25.24 -12.30
CA GLN A 101 0.41 25.38 -13.73
C GLN A 101 1.75 26.10 -13.94
N HIS A 102 2.04 27.13 -13.14
CA HIS A 102 3.35 27.77 -13.13
C HIS A 102 4.47 26.82 -12.66
N ARG A 103 4.19 25.90 -11.73
CA ARG A 103 5.17 24.86 -11.36
C ARG A 103 5.43 23.89 -12.51
N ALA A 104 4.39 23.41 -13.19
CA ALA A 104 4.52 22.48 -14.31
C ALA A 104 5.36 23.07 -15.47
N SER A 105 5.15 24.34 -15.80
CA SER A 105 5.97 25.04 -16.82
C SER A 105 7.46 25.20 -16.42
N ARG A 106 7.79 25.08 -15.13
CA ARG A 106 9.15 25.14 -14.59
C ARG A 106 9.71 23.76 -14.21
N GLU A 107 8.96 22.68 -14.41
CA GLU A 107 9.39 21.32 -14.09
C GLU A 107 10.67 20.94 -14.85
N PHE A 108 10.82 21.47 -16.07
CA PHE A 108 11.98 21.23 -16.95
C PHE A 108 13.02 22.36 -16.89
N TRP A 109 13.03 23.15 -15.81
CA TRP A 109 14.11 24.10 -15.54
C TRP A 109 15.20 23.44 -14.67
N PRO A 110 16.44 23.96 -14.70
CA PRO A 110 17.48 23.47 -13.82
C PRO A 110 17.05 23.58 -12.35
N ASN A 111 17.07 22.45 -11.66
CA ASN A 111 16.89 22.38 -10.22
C ASN A 111 18.28 22.40 -9.56
N LEU A 112 18.46 23.24 -8.55
CA LEU A 112 19.70 23.32 -7.77
C LEU A 112 19.36 23.02 -6.31
N ASN A 113 20.07 22.06 -5.73
CA ASN A 113 19.95 21.67 -4.34
C ASN A 113 21.28 21.85 -3.65
N PHE A 114 21.23 22.31 -2.40
CA PHE A 114 22.34 22.24 -1.48
C PHE A 114 22.00 21.18 -0.43
N ARG A 115 22.91 20.23 -0.21
CA ARG A 115 22.71 19.12 0.70
C ARG A 115 23.86 19.07 1.70
N ILE A 116 23.51 18.86 2.96
CA ILE A 116 24.43 18.51 4.04
C ILE A 116 23.89 17.23 4.64
N TYR A 117 24.69 16.17 4.60
CA TYR A 117 24.32 14.90 5.23
C TYR A 117 25.55 14.19 5.77
N GLU A 118 25.34 13.34 6.76
CA GLU A 118 26.37 12.47 7.31
C GLU A 118 26.25 11.09 6.65
N GLU A 119 27.28 10.69 5.91
CA GLU A 119 27.39 9.39 5.29
C GLU A 119 28.32 8.53 6.16
N THR A 120 27.83 7.42 6.70
CA THR A 120 28.68 6.51 7.47
C THR A 120 29.33 5.51 6.52
N ALA A 121 30.65 5.34 6.62
CA ALA A 121 31.37 4.35 5.83
C ALA A 121 30.75 2.95 6.03
N PRO A 122 30.75 2.07 5.01
CA PRO A 122 30.16 0.72 5.12
C PRO A 122 30.75 -0.14 6.24
N ASN A 123 31.96 0.19 6.71
CA ASN A 123 32.62 -0.49 7.83
C ASN A 123 32.22 0.07 9.21
N ALA A 124 31.34 1.08 9.27
CA ALA A 124 30.88 1.78 10.47
C ALA A 124 31.99 2.37 11.37
N ARG A 125 33.21 2.52 10.84
CA ARG A 125 34.37 3.01 11.61
C ARG A 125 34.65 4.49 11.40
N VAL A 126 34.18 5.06 10.30
CA VAL A 126 34.42 6.46 9.91
C VAL A 126 33.11 7.06 9.43
N GLY A 127 32.68 8.17 10.03
CA GLY A 127 31.62 9.01 9.49
C GLY A 127 32.21 10.07 8.56
N TYR A 128 31.51 10.40 7.48
CA TYR A 128 31.85 11.50 6.58
C TYR A 128 30.72 12.53 6.63
N LEU A 129 31.06 13.77 6.93
CA LEU A 129 30.16 14.88 6.68
C LEU A 129 30.32 15.29 5.21
N GLU A 130 29.28 15.08 4.43
CA GLU A 130 29.21 15.50 3.03
C GLU A 130 28.43 16.81 2.93
N VAL A 131 29.10 17.81 2.37
CA VAL A 131 28.51 19.11 2.02
C VAL A 131 28.60 19.24 0.52
N GLY A 132 27.46 19.42 -0.16
CA GLY A 132 27.46 19.46 -1.60
C GLY A 132 26.35 20.28 -2.24
N PHE A 133 26.59 20.62 -3.50
CA PHE A 133 25.62 21.21 -4.41
C PHE A 133 25.33 20.22 -5.53
N ASP A 134 24.05 20.01 -5.83
CA ASP A 134 23.60 19.20 -6.95
C ASP A 134 22.73 20.02 -7.87
N SER A 135 22.94 19.85 -9.17
CA SER A 135 22.10 20.43 -10.21
C SER A 135 21.59 19.34 -11.11
N THR A 136 20.29 19.34 -11.36
CA THR A 136 19.63 18.42 -12.28
C THR A 136 18.76 19.21 -13.25
N TRP A 137 18.92 18.98 -14.54
CA TRP A 137 18.11 19.59 -15.58
C TRP A 137 17.68 18.55 -16.60
N GLU A 138 16.38 18.24 -16.65
CA GLU A 138 15.80 17.34 -17.67
C GLU A 138 15.12 18.18 -18.77
N PHE A 139 15.35 17.85 -20.04
CA PHE A 139 14.86 18.65 -21.17
C PHE A 139 13.42 18.34 -21.62
N GLY A 140 12.80 17.28 -21.08
CA GLY A 140 11.41 16.92 -21.40
C GLY A 140 11.15 16.54 -22.86
N PHE A 141 12.10 15.90 -23.54
CA PHE A 141 11.99 15.44 -24.94
C PHE A 141 10.89 14.37 -25.13
N PHE A 142 10.66 13.99 -26.40
CA PHE A 142 9.65 12.99 -26.80
C PHE A 142 8.22 13.38 -26.41
N GLY A 143 7.91 14.68 -26.44
CA GLY A 143 6.58 15.19 -26.13
C GLY A 143 6.26 15.31 -24.63
N ARG A 144 7.19 14.95 -23.72
CA ARG A 144 6.93 14.93 -22.27
C ARG A 144 6.61 16.33 -21.71
N ALA A 145 7.37 17.35 -22.12
CA ALA A 145 7.14 18.73 -21.67
C ALA A 145 5.79 19.27 -22.12
N GLN A 146 5.45 19.10 -23.40
CA GLN A 146 4.17 19.54 -23.94
C GLN A 146 2.99 18.76 -23.32
N ALA A 147 3.18 17.48 -23.02
CA ALA A 147 2.18 16.65 -22.38
C ALA A 147 1.95 17.05 -20.91
N SER A 148 3.02 17.34 -20.14
CA SER A 148 2.92 17.87 -18.77
C SER A 148 2.23 19.24 -18.75
N GLU A 149 2.61 20.14 -19.67
CA GLU A 149 1.96 21.45 -19.81
C GLU A 149 0.46 21.32 -20.15
N ARG A 150 0.09 20.37 -21.02
CA ARG A 150 -1.31 20.12 -21.38
C ARG A 150 -2.13 19.65 -20.18
N VAL A 151 -1.61 18.75 -19.35
CA VAL A 151 -2.27 18.32 -18.11
C VAL A 151 -2.50 19.52 -17.19
N ALA A 152 -1.45 20.31 -16.97
CA ALA A 152 -1.52 21.47 -16.09
C ALA A 152 -2.47 22.57 -16.60
N MET A 153 -2.51 22.81 -17.92
CA MET A 153 -3.43 23.75 -18.55
C MET A 153 -4.89 23.27 -18.47
N ALA A 154 -5.13 21.97 -18.68
CA ALA A 154 -6.45 21.38 -18.53
C ALA A 154 -6.97 21.48 -17.08
N ASP A 155 -6.10 21.26 -16.09
CA ASP A 155 -6.43 21.44 -14.67
C ASP A 155 -6.75 22.90 -14.33
N LEU A 156 -5.98 23.86 -14.87
CA LEU A 156 -6.25 25.29 -14.73
C LEU A 156 -7.60 25.68 -15.36
N ASN A 157 -7.87 25.23 -16.58
CA ASN A 157 -9.11 25.51 -17.27
C ASN A 157 -10.31 24.88 -16.55
N SER A 158 -10.17 23.65 -16.03
CA SER A 158 -11.20 23.02 -15.19
C SER A 158 -11.50 23.85 -13.95
N ALA A 159 -10.48 24.34 -13.24
CA ALA A 159 -10.68 25.20 -12.08
C ALA A 159 -11.37 26.54 -12.45
N ALA A 160 -11.08 27.10 -13.63
CA ALA A 160 -11.75 28.30 -14.11
C ALA A 160 -13.23 28.05 -14.48
N ILE A 161 -13.52 26.87 -15.04
CA ILE A 161 -14.89 26.41 -15.33
C ILE A 161 -15.65 26.18 -14.02
N ASP A 162 -15.00 25.66 -12.98
CA ASP A 162 -15.60 25.44 -11.66
C ASP A 162 -15.99 26.74 -10.97
N ASP A 163 -15.16 27.79 -11.07
CA ASP A 163 -15.50 29.13 -10.59
C ASP A 163 -16.74 29.68 -11.30
N ALA A 164 -16.79 29.59 -12.63
CA ALA A 164 -17.95 30.01 -13.40
C ALA A 164 -19.22 29.19 -13.05
N ALA A 165 -19.08 27.88 -12.87
CA ALA A 165 -20.17 26.99 -12.48
C ALA A 165 -20.72 27.32 -11.08
N ALA A 166 -19.84 27.66 -10.14
CA ALA A 166 -20.22 28.07 -8.79
C ALA A 166 -21.06 29.36 -8.84
N ARG A 167 -20.66 30.34 -9.65
CA ARG A 167 -21.43 31.59 -9.86
C ARG A 167 -22.82 31.32 -10.40
N VAL A 168 -22.94 30.50 -11.45
CA VAL A 168 -24.25 30.13 -12.04
C VAL A 168 -25.13 29.42 -11.02
N THR A 169 -24.56 28.46 -10.29
CA THR A 169 -25.29 27.67 -9.27
C THR A 169 -25.76 28.55 -8.11
N VAL A 170 -24.91 29.43 -7.60
CA VAL A 170 -25.27 30.35 -6.51
C VAL A 170 -26.35 31.33 -6.95
N SER A 171 -26.23 31.93 -8.14
CA SER A 171 -27.28 32.80 -8.68
C SER A 171 -28.62 32.08 -8.82
N ALA A 172 -28.61 30.83 -9.29
CA ALA A 172 -29.82 30.01 -9.40
C ALA A 172 -30.44 29.67 -8.04
N GLU A 173 -29.63 29.29 -7.06
CA GLU A 173 -30.12 28.93 -5.72
C GLU A 173 -30.63 30.16 -4.95
N VAL A 174 -29.98 31.32 -5.09
CA VAL A 174 -30.47 32.59 -4.52
C VAL A 174 -31.82 32.94 -5.12
N ALA A 175 -31.96 32.91 -6.46
CA ALA A 175 -33.22 33.22 -7.12
C ALA A 175 -34.34 32.27 -6.71
N LYS A 176 -34.08 30.97 -6.69
CA LYS A 176 -35.04 29.95 -6.26
C LYS A 176 -35.47 30.16 -4.80
N THR A 177 -34.52 30.29 -3.88
CA THR A 177 -34.79 30.47 -2.45
C THR A 177 -35.55 31.77 -2.18
N TYR A 178 -35.23 32.85 -2.91
CA TYR A 178 -35.96 34.11 -2.83
C TYR A 178 -37.41 33.97 -3.31
N VAL A 179 -37.63 33.29 -4.44
CA VAL A 179 -39.00 33.04 -4.94
C VAL A 179 -39.79 32.15 -3.98
N GLU A 180 -39.15 31.17 -3.35
CA GLU A 180 -39.74 30.31 -2.32
C GLU A 180 -40.11 31.10 -1.06
N LEU A 181 -39.23 32.02 -0.60
CA LEU A 181 -39.52 32.95 0.49
C LEU A 181 -40.76 33.80 0.18
N ARG A 182 -40.81 34.45 -0.99
CA ARG A 182 -41.96 35.28 -1.38
C ARG A 182 -43.25 34.46 -1.51
N ALA A 183 -43.15 33.22 -2.00
CA ALA A 183 -44.29 32.30 -2.04
C ALA A 183 -44.77 31.89 -0.63
N ALA A 184 -43.85 31.64 0.32
CA ALA A 184 -44.18 31.35 1.70
C ALA A 184 -44.86 32.54 2.39
N GLN A 185 -44.34 33.76 2.23
CA GLN A 185 -44.94 35.01 2.74
C GLN A 185 -46.37 35.22 2.22
N ALA A 186 -46.60 34.98 0.92
CA ALA A 186 -47.92 35.04 0.33
C ALA A 186 -48.86 34.00 0.97
N ARG A 187 -48.41 32.77 1.21
CA ARG A 187 -49.20 31.72 1.88
C ARG A 187 -49.55 32.09 3.31
N VAL A 188 -48.58 32.56 4.12
CA VAL A 188 -48.81 33.04 5.49
C VAL A 188 -49.89 34.13 5.50
N THR A 189 -49.82 35.09 4.57
CA THR A 189 -50.80 36.17 4.45
C THR A 189 -52.20 35.64 4.10
N GLN A 190 -52.31 34.63 3.23
CA GLN A 190 -53.60 34.02 2.88
C GLN A 190 -54.19 33.20 4.03
N PHE A 191 -53.37 32.41 4.74
CA PHE A 191 -53.81 31.68 5.93
C PHE A 191 -54.23 32.64 7.06
N GLY A 192 -53.54 33.77 7.22
CA GLY A 192 -53.96 34.82 8.15
C GLY A 192 -55.37 35.35 7.84
N LYS A 193 -55.65 35.66 6.56
CA LYS A 193 -57.00 36.08 6.12
C LYS A 193 -58.04 34.99 6.34
N LEU A 194 -57.70 33.72 6.05
CA LEU A 194 -58.59 32.59 6.28
C LEU A 194 -58.89 32.42 7.78
N ALA A 195 -57.88 32.54 8.65
CA ALA A 195 -58.04 32.46 10.10
C ALA A 195 -58.96 33.57 10.63
N THR A 196 -58.85 34.81 10.12
CA THR A 196 -59.78 35.89 10.46
C THR A 196 -61.21 35.57 10.05
N LEU A 197 -61.42 35.04 8.83
CA LEU A 197 -62.75 34.63 8.36
C LEU A 197 -63.33 33.48 9.20
N ARG A 198 -62.50 32.49 9.59
CA ARG A 198 -62.92 31.39 10.47
C ARG A 198 -63.26 31.87 11.88
N ARG A 199 -62.51 32.84 12.42
CA ARG A 199 -62.84 33.49 13.70
C ARG A 199 -64.20 34.19 13.65
N GLN A 200 -64.50 34.93 12.59
CA GLN A 200 -65.82 35.55 12.41
C GLN A 200 -66.95 34.51 12.34
N GLN A 201 -66.69 33.31 11.79
CA GLN A 201 -67.65 32.21 11.81
C GLN A 201 -67.89 31.65 13.21
N VAL A 202 -66.85 31.56 14.03
CA VAL A 202 -66.97 31.19 15.46
C VAL A 202 -67.82 32.23 16.20
N GLU A 203 -67.54 33.52 16.02
CA GLU A 203 -68.31 34.62 16.65
C GLU A 203 -69.79 34.61 16.23
N LEU A 204 -70.08 34.29 14.96
CA LEU A 204 -71.44 34.13 14.47
C LEU A 204 -72.14 32.91 15.08
N ALA A 205 -71.44 31.77 15.17
CA ALA A 205 -71.97 30.54 15.79
C ALA A 205 -72.27 30.75 17.29
N GLN A 206 -71.37 31.44 18.01
CA GLN A 206 -71.58 31.82 19.41
C GLN A 206 -72.81 32.73 19.57
N THR A 207 -72.97 33.72 18.69
CA THR A 207 -74.13 34.62 18.70
C THR A 207 -75.43 33.84 18.49
N ARG A 208 -75.46 32.94 17.50
CA ARG A 208 -76.64 32.09 17.21
C ARG A 208 -77.00 31.17 18.38
N LEU A 209 -76.00 30.56 19.01
CA LEU A 209 -76.19 29.72 20.20
C LEU A 209 -76.82 30.53 21.35
N ARG A 210 -76.32 31.73 21.64
CA ARG A 210 -76.87 32.64 22.66
C ARG A 210 -78.32 33.05 22.38
N THR A 211 -78.68 33.23 21.10
CA THR A 211 -80.05 33.55 20.69
C THR A 211 -80.96 32.33 20.52
N ARG A 212 -80.50 31.12 20.88
CA ARG A 212 -81.20 29.83 20.69
C ARG A 212 -81.57 29.50 19.23
N LEU A 213 -80.78 30.01 18.27
CA LEU A 213 -80.92 29.79 16.82
C LEU A 213 -79.86 28.82 16.24
N GLY A 214 -79.05 28.18 17.09
CA GLY A 214 -77.98 27.26 16.68
C GLY A 214 -77.70 26.18 17.74
N SER A 215 -76.79 25.24 17.44
CA SER A 215 -76.44 24.11 18.32
C SER A 215 -74.99 24.14 18.81
N GLN A 216 -74.70 23.47 19.93
CA GLN A 216 -73.32 23.36 20.46
C GLN A 216 -72.37 22.70 19.46
N LEU A 217 -72.85 21.69 18.70
CA LEU A 217 -72.07 21.01 17.66
C LEU A 217 -71.58 21.98 16.56
N GLU A 218 -72.39 22.98 16.19
CA GLU A 218 -71.99 23.99 15.20
C GLU A 218 -70.86 24.89 15.71
N LEU A 219 -70.90 25.26 17.00
CA LEU A 219 -69.84 26.03 17.64
C LEU A 219 -68.55 25.20 17.73
N ASP A 220 -68.63 23.96 18.21
CA ASP A 220 -67.46 23.08 18.36
C ASP A 220 -66.80 22.81 17.01
N ARG A 221 -67.60 22.63 15.94
CA ARG A 221 -67.09 22.49 14.57
C ARG A 221 -66.41 23.76 14.06
N ALA A 222 -67.03 24.93 14.23
CA ALA A 222 -66.43 26.19 13.82
C ALA A 222 -65.10 26.46 14.56
N GLN A 223 -65.05 26.10 15.85
CA GLN A 223 -63.86 26.21 16.67
C GLN A 223 -62.76 25.24 16.21
N ALA A 224 -63.10 23.98 15.91
CA ALA A 224 -62.17 23.00 15.35
C ALA A 224 -61.61 23.45 13.99
N GLU A 225 -62.44 23.98 13.09
CA GLU A 225 -62.00 24.49 11.78
C GLU A 225 -61.07 25.72 11.93
N TRP A 226 -61.30 26.59 12.91
CA TRP A 226 -60.40 27.70 13.22
C TRP A 226 -59.05 27.22 13.76
N GLN A 227 -59.05 26.29 14.72
CA GLN A 227 -57.82 25.72 15.28
C GLN A 227 -57.02 24.94 14.23
N GLN A 228 -57.70 24.18 13.35
CA GLN A 228 -57.06 23.52 12.23
C GLN A 228 -56.38 24.52 11.29
N THR A 229 -57.04 25.63 10.96
CA THR A 229 -56.47 26.69 10.10
C THR A 229 -55.23 27.32 10.74
N LEU A 230 -55.22 27.50 12.06
CA LEU A 230 -54.05 28.00 12.79
C LEU A 230 -52.87 27.01 12.70
N GLY A 231 -53.12 25.70 12.89
CA GLY A 231 -52.08 24.68 12.74
C GLY A 231 -51.55 24.56 11.31
N GLU A 232 -52.41 24.66 10.29
CA GLU A 232 -52.00 24.65 8.88
C GLU A 232 -51.16 25.89 8.49
N ALA A 233 -51.26 26.98 9.25
CA ALA A 233 -50.48 28.20 9.01
C ALA A 233 -49.01 28.08 9.50
N ASP A 234 -48.67 27.06 10.28
CA ASP A 234 -47.32 26.88 10.81
C ASP A 234 -46.34 26.39 9.73
N GLU A 235 -46.76 25.51 8.83
CA GLU A 235 -45.92 25.02 7.71
C GLU A 235 -45.37 26.18 6.85
N PRO A 236 -46.19 27.10 6.29
CA PRO A 236 -45.65 28.22 5.50
C PRO A 236 -44.84 29.20 6.35
N ARG A 237 -45.08 29.31 7.67
CA ARG A 237 -44.26 30.11 8.58
C ARG A 237 -42.88 29.51 8.76
N GLN A 238 -42.79 28.19 8.94
CA GLN A 238 -41.51 27.47 9.02
C GLN A 238 -40.72 27.61 7.71
N MET A 239 -41.38 27.47 6.55
CA MET A 239 -40.73 27.65 5.26
C MET A 239 -40.23 29.07 5.03
N MET A 240 -40.94 30.09 5.52
CA MET A 240 -40.49 31.48 5.49
C MET A 240 -39.18 31.64 6.28
N VAL A 241 -39.14 31.16 7.53
CA VAL A 241 -37.93 31.22 8.38
C VAL A 241 -36.77 30.43 7.77
N ALA A 242 -37.04 29.23 7.26
CA ALA A 242 -36.02 28.38 6.63
C ALA A 242 -35.42 29.03 5.37
N SER A 243 -36.25 29.64 4.52
CA SER A 243 -35.81 30.30 3.29
C SER A 243 -34.98 31.56 3.59
N THR A 244 -35.37 32.36 4.58
CA THR A 244 -34.58 33.52 5.01
C THR A 244 -33.20 33.10 5.51
N GLN A 245 -33.12 31.97 6.22
CA GLN A 245 -31.87 31.50 6.81
C GLN A 245 -30.97 30.88 5.75
N ALA A 246 -31.56 30.15 4.80
CA ALA A 246 -30.86 29.67 3.62
C ALA A 246 -30.29 30.84 2.78
N LEU A 247 -31.04 31.94 2.61
CA LEU A 247 -30.52 33.16 1.98
C LEU A 247 -29.35 33.76 2.77
N GLY A 248 -29.43 33.80 4.10
CA GLY A 248 -28.31 34.25 4.95
C GLY A 248 -27.02 33.46 4.66
N VAL A 249 -27.10 32.12 4.60
CA VAL A 249 -25.97 31.25 4.25
C VAL A 249 -25.43 31.55 2.84
N LEU A 250 -26.32 31.71 1.85
CA LEU A 250 -25.92 32.04 0.48
C LEU A 250 -25.27 33.42 0.36
N LEU A 251 -25.61 34.36 1.25
CA LEU A 251 -25.00 35.68 1.34
C LEU A 251 -23.73 35.70 2.21
N GLY A 252 -23.35 34.56 2.81
CA GLY A 252 -22.19 34.49 3.71
C GLY A 252 -22.41 35.19 5.06
N THR A 253 -23.67 35.38 5.48
CA THR A 253 -24.03 36.01 6.76
C THR A 253 -24.65 35.00 7.72
N ASN A 254 -24.43 35.20 9.02
CA ASN A 254 -25.01 34.36 10.08
C ASN A 254 -26.38 34.87 10.56
N ALA A 255 -26.78 36.08 10.17
CA ALA A 255 -28.04 36.70 10.53
C ALA A 255 -29.01 36.75 9.34
N ALA A 256 -30.30 36.54 9.63
CA ALA A 256 -31.40 36.84 8.74
C ALA A 256 -31.45 38.35 8.47
N ASP A 257 -31.60 38.76 7.21
CA ASP A 257 -31.80 40.17 6.87
C ASP A 257 -33.24 40.58 7.26
N PRO A 258 -33.43 41.48 8.25
CA PRO A 258 -34.77 41.88 8.70
C PRO A 258 -35.60 42.51 7.57
N ALA A 259 -34.96 43.09 6.56
CA ALA A 259 -35.65 43.66 5.41
C ALA A 259 -36.37 42.59 4.57
N LEU A 260 -35.90 41.33 4.61
CA LEU A 260 -36.50 40.21 3.90
C LEU A 260 -37.71 39.61 4.65
N GLU A 261 -37.89 39.90 5.93
CA GLU A 261 -39.05 39.44 6.71
C GLU A 261 -40.35 40.17 6.32
N ALA A 262 -40.22 41.38 5.76
CA ALA A 262 -41.35 42.14 5.27
C ALA A 262 -42.03 41.43 4.07
N VAL A 263 -43.36 41.30 4.14
CA VAL A 263 -44.15 40.68 3.08
C VAL A 263 -44.10 41.54 1.82
N ALA A 264 -43.66 40.95 0.71
CA ALA A 264 -43.69 41.59 -0.62
C ALA A 264 -44.38 40.68 -1.66
N LEU A 265 -44.65 41.24 -2.84
CA LEU A 265 -45.21 40.50 -3.96
C LEU A 265 -44.19 39.48 -4.48
N GLN A 266 -44.71 38.33 -4.95
CA GLN A 266 -43.88 37.34 -5.63
C GLN A 266 -43.49 37.87 -7.01
N PRO A 267 -42.19 37.82 -7.40
CA PRO A 267 -41.77 38.26 -8.72
C PRO A 267 -42.38 37.37 -9.81
N ALA A 268 -42.79 38.00 -10.91
CA ALA A 268 -43.44 37.34 -12.02
C ALA A 268 -42.50 37.29 -13.23
N LEU A 269 -42.34 36.10 -13.82
CA LEU A 269 -41.55 35.93 -15.03
C LEU A 269 -42.39 36.29 -16.28
N PRO A 270 -41.90 37.17 -17.17
CA PRO A 270 -42.53 37.43 -18.45
C PRO A 270 -42.41 36.21 -19.39
N SER A 271 -43.11 36.24 -20.53
CA SER A 271 -43.00 35.17 -21.52
C SER A 271 -41.64 35.19 -22.22
N ILE A 272 -40.80 34.20 -21.94
CA ILE A 272 -39.49 33.98 -22.58
C ILE A 272 -39.65 33.11 -23.83
N ALA A 273 -38.91 33.40 -24.89
CA ALA A 273 -38.73 32.51 -26.04
C ALA A 273 -37.30 31.95 -26.04
N ILE A 274 -37.18 30.63 -26.22
CA ILE A 274 -35.90 29.93 -26.29
C ILE A 274 -35.61 29.73 -27.78
N GLY A 275 -34.80 30.62 -28.36
CA GLY A 275 -34.52 30.67 -29.80
C GLY A 275 -33.13 30.16 -30.20
N THR A 276 -32.34 29.63 -29.26
CA THR A 276 -30.97 29.17 -29.54
C THR A 276 -30.94 27.73 -30.05
N SER A 277 -30.01 27.44 -30.97
CA SER A 277 -29.70 26.10 -31.42
C SER A 277 -29.33 25.21 -30.21
N PRO A 278 -29.84 23.96 -30.13
CA PRO A 278 -29.47 23.04 -29.05
C PRO A 278 -27.95 22.89 -28.89
N ALA A 279 -27.21 22.86 -30.00
CA ALA A 279 -25.75 22.70 -29.97
C ALA A 279 -25.04 23.88 -29.31
N ASP A 280 -25.48 25.11 -29.57
CA ASP A 280 -24.83 26.32 -29.03
C ASP A 280 -25.18 26.52 -27.56
N LEU A 281 -26.39 26.15 -27.14
CA LEU A 281 -26.79 26.16 -25.73
C LEU A 281 -26.03 25.11 -24.90
N LEU A 282 -25.75 23.94 -25.47
CA LEU A 282 -24.99 22.89 -24.78
C LEU A 282 -23.52 23.29 -24.60
N ARG A 283 -22.92 23.98 -25.57
CA ARG A 283 -21.52 24.45 -25.48
C ARG A 283 -21.27 25.44 -24.36
N THR A 284 -22.28 26.19 -23.93
CA THR A 284 -22.15 27.13 -22.81
C THR A 284 -22.17 26.43 -21.45
N ARG A 285 -22.51 25.14 -21.37
CA ARG A 285 -22.69 24.41 -20.10
C ARG A 285 -21.34 24.06 -19.46
N PRO A 286 -21.09 24.43 -18.19
CA PRO A 286 -19.83 24.17 -17.52
C PRO A 286 -19.39 22.70 -17.49
N GLU A 287 -20.31 21.77 -17.29
CA GLU A 287 -20.05 20.33 -17.21
C GLU A 287 -19.56 19.73 -18.53
N ILE A 288 -20.07 20.20 -19.68
CA ILE A 288 -19.58 19.78 -21.00
C ILE A 288 -18.16 20.30 -21.22
N ARG A 289 -17.91 21.57 -20.86
CA ARG A 289 -16.57 22.17 -20.93
C ARG A 289 -15.59 21.46 -19.99
N ARG A 290 -16.02 21.08 -18.79
CA ARG A 290 -15.21 20.32 -17.83
C ARG A 290 -14.89 18.93 -18.37
N ALA A 291 -15.88 18.23 -18.94
CA ALA A 291 -15.65 16.93 -19.55
C ALA A 291 -14.67 17.01 -20.74
N GLU A 292 -14.73 18.08 -21.54
CA GLU A 292 -13.74 18.35 -22.59
C GLU A 292 -12.33 18.55 -22.01
N GLN A 293 -12.18 19.33 -20.93
CA GLN A 293 -10.87 19.48 -20.27
C GLN A 293 -10.37 18.15 -19.68
N ASN A 294 -11.25 17.29 -19.16
CA ASN A 294 -10.87 15.95 -18.69
C ASN A 294 -10.30 15.07 -19.82
N VAL A 295 -10.84 15.18 -21.03
CA VAL A 295 -10.29 14.50 -22.21
C VAL A 295 -8.90 15.04 -22.54
N LEU A 296 -8.72 16.37 -22.54
CA LEU A 296 -7.41 16.99 -22.78
C LEU A 296 -6.37 16.58 -21.74
N LYS A 297 -6.78 16.50 -20.47
CA LYS A 297 -5.94 16.00 -19.37
C LYS A 297 -5.53 14.56 -19.60
N ALA A 298 -6.48 13.66 -19.87
CA ALA A 298 -6.20 12.25 -20.12
C ALA A 298 -5.28 12.05 -21.35
N ALA A 299 -5.43 12.88 -22.39
CA ALA A 299 -4.56 12.85 -23.56
C ALA A 299 -3.12 13.33 -23.24
N GLY A 300 -2.98 14.28 -22.31
CA GLY A 300 -1.69 14.68 -21.75
C GLY A 300 -1.05 13.57 -20.91
N GLU A 301 -1.80 12.92 -20.02
CA GLU A 301 -1.30 11.80 -19.21
C GLU A 301 -0.83 10.60 -20.07
N LEU A 302 -1.57 10.29 -21.14
CA LEU A 302 -1.14 9.30 -22.14
C LEU A 302 0.15 9.74 -22.85
N GLY A 303 0.31 11.03 -23.13
CA GLY A 303 1.52 11.60 -23.71
C GLY A 303 2.74 11.42 -22.80
N ILE A 304 2.59 11.69 -21.50
CA ILE A 304 3.63 11.46 -20.49
C ILE A 304 4.01 9.98 -20.43
N ALA A 305 3.02 9.08 -20.38
CA ALA A 305 3.25 7.64 -20.33
C ALA A 305 3.95 7.11 -21.59
N ARG A 306 3.59 7.62 -22.78
CA ARG A 306 4.28 7.28 -24.03
C ARG A 306 5.71 7.82 -24.05
N ALA A 307 5.95 9.01 -23.51
CA ALA A 307 7.29 9.57 -23.39
C ALA A 307 8.19 8.75 -22.44
N ASP A 308 7.63 8.12 -21.40
CA ASP A 308 8.37 7.25 -20.49
C ASP A 308 8.88 5.93 -21.14
N LEU A 309 8.44 5.61 -22.35
CA LEU A 309 9.01 4.51 -23.17
C LEU A 309 10.34 4.89 -23.84
N TYR A 310 10.67 6.19 -23.89
CA TYR A 310 11.84 6.71 -24.60
C TYR A 310 12.94 7.15 -23.63
N PRO A 311 14.19 7.32 -24.12
CA PRO A 311 15.29 7.81 -23.31
C PRO A 311 15.00 9.19 -22.67
N LYS A 312 15.49 9.38 -21.44
CA LYS A 312 15.51 10.69 -20.77
C LYS A 312 16.90 11.28 -20.90
N LEU A 313 16.95 12.52 -21.38
CA LEU A 313 18.18 13.29 -21.56
C LEU A 313 18.15 14.49 -20.61
N GLY A 314 19.27 14.74 -19.96
CA GLY A 314 19.45 15.88 -19.08
C GLY A 314 20.90 16.27 -18.92
N ILE A 315 21.13 17.25 -18.04
CA ILE A 315 22.45 17.64 -17.55
C ILE A 315 22.41 17.48 -16.02
N THR A 316 23.43 16.81 -15.49
CA THR A 316 23.63 16.68 -14.05
C THR A 316 24.96 17.29 -13.68
N GLY A 317 24.96 18.11 -12.64
CA GLY A 317 26.15 18.65 -12.00
C GLY A 317 26.15 18.30 -10.52
N THR A 318 27.29 17.98 -9.95
CA THR A 318 27.45 17.80 -8.52
C THR A 318 28.81 18.33 -8.09
N LEU A 319 28.86 18.94 -6.91
CA LEU A 319 30.07 19.42 -6.26
C LEU A 319 29.96 18.98 -4.81
N ILE A 320 30.61 17.89 -4.44
CA ILE A 320 30.54 17.32 -3.10
C ILE A 320 31.90 17.41 -2.44
N SER A 321 31.90 17.82 -1.17
CA SER A 321 33.05 17.91 -0.29
C SER A 321 32.80 17.00 0.91
N SER A 322 33.65 15.99 1.12
CA SER A 322 33.46 14.95 2.15
C SER A 322 34.53 15.01 3.25
N THR A 323 34.19 15.50 4.45
CA THR A 323 35.13 15.56 5.58
C THR A 323 34.94 14.36 6.51
N ALA A 324 36.00 13.60 6.78
CA ALA A 324 35.95 12.54 7.79
C ALA A 324 35.75 13.15 9.20
N LEU A 325 34.79 12.62 9.96
CA LEU A 325 34.46 13.01 11.33
C LEU A 325 35.42 12.41 12.36
N THR A 326 36.20 11.39 11.98
CA THR A 326 37.20 10.72 12.82
C THR A 326 38.58 10.82 12.18
N GLY A 327 39.37 11.85 12.54
CA GLY A 327 40.73 12.11 12.04
C GLY A 327 41.13 13.59 12.14
N ASP A 328 42.40 13.93 11.83
CA ASP A 328 42.90 15.32 11.78
C ASP A 328 42.06 16.17 10.82
N LEU A 329 41.36 17.17 11.37
CA LEU A 329 40.59 18.19 10.64
C LEU A 329 41.48 19.09 9.74
N ASP A 330 42.81 18.97 9.86
CA ASP A 330 43.81 19.80 9.19
C ASP A 330 44.16 19.36 7.76
N ARG A 331 43.60 18.26 7.25
CA ARG A 331 43.77 17.89 5.83
C ARG A 331 42.78 18.66 4.95
N PRO A 332 43.24 19.41 3.92
CA PRO A 332 42.35 20.13 3.03
C PRO A 332 41.46 19.15 2.27
N ASN A 333 40.16 19.22 2.56
CA ASN A 333 39.16 18.41 1.91
C ASN A 333 39.09 18.77 0.41
N ARG A 334 39.05 17.76 -0.46
CA ARG A 334 38.98 17.98 -1.91
C ARG A 334 37.53 17.85 -2.34
N ALA A 335 36.96 18.98 -2.76
CA ALA A 335 35.69 18.95 -3.46
C ALA A 335 35.84 18.20 -4.78
N VAL A 336 34.90 17.31 -5.08
CA VAL A 336 34.83 16.54 -6.32
C VAL A 336 33.75 17.16 -7.21
N PRO A 337 34.12 18.03 -8.17
CA PRO A 337 33.19 18.51 -9.18
C PRO A 337 32.97 17.45 -10.25
N LEU A 338 31.72 17.17 -10.58
CA LEU A 338 31.31 16.37 -11.72
C LEU A 338 30.19 17.11 -12.45
N ALA A 339 30.33 17.38 -13.73
CA ALA A 339 29.27 17.92 -14.56
C ALA A 339 29.26 17.22 -15.91
N GLY A 340 28.08 16.80 -16.36
CA GLY A 340 27.97 16.09 -17.62
C GLY A 340 26.52 15.81 -18.03
N PRO A 341 26.33 15.32 -19.27
CA PRO A 341 25.02 14.88 -19.72
C PRO A 341 24.60 13.62 -18.94
N SER A 342 23.32 13.54 -18.61
CA SER A 342 22.69 12.34 -18.09
C SER A 342 21.80 11.73 -19.19
N LEU A 343 21.95 10.42 -19.40
CA LEU A 343 21.16 9.65 -20.35
C LEU A 343 20.63 8.41 -19.65
N SER A 344 19.33 8.37 -19.44
CA SER A 344 18.63 7.21 -18.86
C SER A 344 17.80 6.53 -19.94
N ILE A 345 18.20 5.32 -20.34
CA ILE A 345 17.51 4.53 -21.36
C ILE A 345 16.83 3.34 -20.66
N PRO A 346 15.49 3.27 -20.63
CA PRO A 346 14.82 2.06 -20.18
C PRO A 346 15.03 0.95 -21.21
N ILE A 347 15.78 -0.10 -20.83
CA ILE A 347 16.09 -1.22 -21.74
C ILE A 347 15.07 -2.35 -21.60
N PHE A 348 14.74 -2.73 -20.36
CA PHE A 348 13.86 -3.86 -20.08
C PHE A 348 13.17 -3.68 -18.72
N ASP A 349 11.85 -3.85 -18.67
CA ASP A 349 11.03 -3.71 -17.46
C ASP A 349 9.84 -4.69 -17.43
N TRP A 350 9.97 -5.85 -18.09
CA TRP A 350 8.90 -6.86 -18.19
C TRP A 350 7.57 -6.35 -18.77
N GLY A 351 7.57 -5.22 -19.50
CA GLY A 351 6.38 -4.63 -20.08
C GLY A 351 5.63 -3.67 -19.15
N MET A 352 6.15 -3.37 -17.94
CA MET A 352 5.49 -2.50 -16.97
C MET A 352 5.11 -1.13 -17.56
N ARG A 353 6.02 -0.46 -18.27
CA ARG A 353 5.69 0.83 -18.92
C ARG A 353 4.68 0.69 -20.06
N ARG A 354 4.70 -0.44 -20.79
CA ARG A 354 3.72 -0.72 -21.83
C ARG A 354 2.32 -0.84 -21.23
N ASP A 355 2.20 -1.53 -20.09
CA ASP A 355 0.94 -1.68 -19.37
C ASP A 355 0.42 -0.34 -18.82
N VAL A 356 1.31 0.54 -18.36
CA VAL A 356 0.93 1.92 -17.99
C VAL A 356 0.39 2.69 -19.20
N VAL A 357 1.02 2.57 -20.38
CA VAL A 357 0.50 3.19 -21.61
C VAL A 357 -0.88 2.62 -21.97
N ASN A 358 -1.06 1.31 -21.94
CA ASN A 358 -2.34 0.66 -22.21
C ASN A 358 -3.43 1.13 -21.23
N ALA A 359 -3.09 1.27 -19.94
CA ALA A 359 -4.00 1.78 -18.92
C ALA A 359 -4.38 3.25 -19.16
N ARG A 360 -3.43 4.12 -19.54
CA ARG A 360 -3.71 5.53 -19.88
C ARG A 360 -4.50 5.68 -21.17
N GLU A 361 -4.31 4.79 -22.13
CA GLU A 361 -5.11 4.76 -23.36
C GLU A 361 -6.56 4.37 -23.06
N ALA A 362 -6.78 3.36 -22.21
CA ALA A 362 -8.11 3.04 -21.72
C ALA A 362 -8.75 4.19 -20.92
N ALA A 363 -7.97 4.90 -20.10
CA ALA A 363 -8.45 6.07 -19.36
C ALA A 363 -8.86 7.23 -20.29
N LEU A 364 -8.12 7.47 -21.38
CA LEU A 364 -8.50 8.44 -22.41
C LEU A 364 -9.82 8.05 -23.09
N ASN A 365 -9.97 6.78 -23.47
CA ASN A 365 -11.21 6.28 -24.06
C ASN A 365 -12.40 6.44 -23.09
N ALA A 366 -12.18 6.15 -21.80
CA ALA A 366 -13.19 6.37 -20.76
C ALA A 366 -13.56 7.85 -20.64
N ALA A 367 -12.58 8.78 -20.70
CA ALA A 367 -12.86 10.21 -20.68
C ALA A 367 -13.68 10.68 -21.89
N VAL A 368 -13.43 10.13 -23.09
CA VAL A 368 -14.23 10.42 -24.29
C VAL A 368 -15.67 9.92 -24.13
N LEU A 369 -15.86 8.75 -23.53
CA LEU A 369 -17.20 8.22 -23.22
C LEU A 369 -17.90 9.06 -22.15
N ALA A 370 -17.19 9.53 -21.12
CA ALA A 370 -17.74 10.43 -20.10
C ALA A 370 -18.15 11.80 -20.68
N TYR A 371 -17.40 12.31 -21.66
CA TYR A 371 -17.83 13.49 -22.43
C TYR A 371 -19.14 13.24 -23.17
N ARG A 372 -19.26 12.08 -23.83
CA ARG A 372 -20.50 11.71 -24.52
C ARG A 372 -21.67 11.58 -23.55
N GLU A 373 -21.47 10.96 -22.40
CA GLU A 373 -22.46 10.85 -21.34
C GLU A 373 -22.92 12.23 -20.86
N ALA A 374 -21.99 13.14 -20.55
CA ALA A 374 -22.30 14.50 -20.13
C ALA A 374 -23.14 15.28 -21.17
N VAL A 375 -22.87 15.07 -22.47
CA VAL A 375 -23.68 15.66 -23.55
C VAL A 375 -25.09 15.08 -23.57
N LEU A 376 -25.24 13.75 -23.45
CA LEU A 376 -26.55 13.08 -23.44
C LEU A 376 -27.39 13.45 -22.20
N GLU A 377 -26.78 13.50 -21.02
CA GLU A 377 -27.42 13.95 -19.78
C GLU A 377 -27.87 15.40 -19.90
N SER A 378 -27.00 16.29 -20.39
CA SER A 378 -27.34 17.70 -20.61
C SER A 378 -28.52 17.87 -21.57
N VAL A 379 -28.59 17.07 -22.65
CA VAL A 379 -29.74 17.05 -23.56
C VAL A 379 -31.01 16.62 -22.83
N ALA A 380 -30.94 15.54 -22.05
CA ALA A 380 -32.09 15.02 -21.30
C ALA A 380 -32.59 16.01 -20.23
N GLU A 381 -31.69 16.67 -19.51
CA GLU A 381 -32.01 17.70 -18.52
C GLU A 381 -32.73 18.89 -19.15
N VAL A 382 -32.20 19.41 -20.26
CA VAL A 382 -32.82 20.55 -20.94
C VAL A 382 -34.20 20.17 -21.48
N GLN A 383 -34.34 18.99 -22.12
CA GLN A 383 -35.65 18.52 -22.59
C GLN A 383 -36.65 18.37 -21.45
N THR A 384 -36.23 17.80 -20.32
CA THR A 384 -37.08 17.61 -19.15
C THR A 384 -37.49 18.95 -18.54
N ALA A 385 -36.56 19.90 -18.40
CA ALA A 385 -36.84 21.23 -17.89
C ALA A 385 -37.80 22.00 -18.80
N LEU A 386 -37.61 21.93 -20.12
CA LEU A 386 -38.50 22.52 -21.11
C LEU A 386 -39.91 21.92 -21.05
N ALA A 387 -40.03 20.59 -20.96
CA ALA A 387 -41.32 19.92 -20.84
C ALA A 387 -42.04 20.30 -19.53
N GLN A 388 -41.33 20.35 -18.40
CA GLN A 388 -41.89 20.80 -17.12
C GLN A 388 -42.35 22.26 -17.18
N PHE A 389 -41.56 23.13 -17.82
CA PHE A 389 -41.91 24.54 -18.00
C PHE A 389 -43.17 24.70 -18.87
N ALA A 390 -43.24 23.98 -19.99
CA ALA A 390 -44.41 23.96 -20.88
C ALA A 390 -45.68 23.46 -20.15
N ALA A 391 -45.58 22.36 -19.39
CA ALA A 391 -46.69 21.81 -18.62
C ALA A 391 -47.18 22.77 -17.52
N LYS A 392 -46.27 23.42 -16.77
CA LYS A 392 -46.63 24.44 -15.77
C LYS A 392 -47.32 25.66 -16.38
N ARG A 393 -46.94 26.04 -17.60
CA ARG A 393 -47.57 27.14 -18.34
C ARG A 393 -48.99 26.78 -18.80
N ALA A 394 -49.18 25.59 -19.36
CA ALA A 394 -50.50 25.08 -19.77
C ALA A 394 -51.47 24.94 -18.58
N GLY A 395 -51.00 24.44 -17.43
CA GLY A 395 -51.83 24.37 -16.21
C GLY A 395 -52.25 25.75 -15.66
N ARG A 396 -51.44 26.79 -15.88
CA ARG A 396 -51.77 28.18 -15.53
C ARG A 396 -52.91 28.73 -16.41
N THR A 397 -52.95 28.37 -17.69
CA THR A 397 -54.05 28.76 -18.58
C THR A 397 -55.34 28.01 -18.27
N ASP A 398 -55.27 26.72 -17.91
CA ASP A 398 -56.45 25.91 -17.57
C ASP A 398 -57.08 26.29 -16.22
N THR A 399 -56.28 26.66 -15.22
CA THR A 399 -56.80 27.13 -13.92
C THR A 399 -57.52 28.48 -14.00
N ALA A 400 -57.16 29.33 -14.97
CA ALA A 400 -57.92 30.53 -15.29
C ALA A 400 -59.30 30.19 -15.90
N ALA A 401 -59.36 29.16 -16.77
CA ALA A 401 -60.60 28.64 -17.35
C ALA A 401 -61.48 27.88 -16.33
N HIS A 402 -60.88 27.18 -15.35
CA HIS A 402 -61.62 26.51 -14.28
C HIS A 402 -62.23 27.50 -13.26
N ARG A 403 -61.60 28.66 -13.01
CA ARG A 403 -62.16 29.69 -12.12
C ARG A 403 -63.44 30.33 -12.68
N SER A 404 -63.58 30.46 -14.00
CA SER A 404 -64.84 30.91 -14.63
C SER A 404 -65.92 29.82 -14.58
N GLY A 405 -65.55 28.55 -14.76
CA GLY A 405 -66.47 27.40 -14.61
C GLY A 405 -66.96 27.17 -13.18
N ARG A 406 -66.11 27.36 -12.17
CA ARG A 406 -66.47 27.19 -10.74
C ARG A 406 -67.44 28.27 -10.25
N ARG A 407 -67.30 29.52 -10.71
CA ARG A 407 -68.29 30.60 -10.44
C ARG A 407 -69.67 30.28 -11.04
N ARG A 408 -69.71 29.58 -12.17
CA ARG A 408 -70.96 29.10 -12.80
C ARG A 408 -71.61 27.98 -11.98
N ARG A 409 -70.83 26.97 -11.58
CA ARG A 409 -71.29 25.88 -10.70
C ARG A 409 -71.66 26.34 -9.29
N GLN A 410 -71.03 27.38 -8.75
CA GLN A 410 -71.35 27.92 -7.43
C GLN A 410 -72.65 28.76 -7.45
N ARG A 411 -73.03 29.33 -8.61
CA ARG A 411 -74.36 29.89 -8.85
C ARG A 411 -75.42 28.79 -8.98
N GLU A 412 -75.10 27.69 -9.68
CA GLU A 412 -75.98 26.51 -9.80
C GLU A 412 -76.19 25.78 -8.46
N CYS A 413 -75.14 25.61 -7.64
CA CYS A 413 -75.26 25.04 -6.30
C CYS A 413 -76.00 25.95 -5.32
N ARG A 414 -75.91 27.28 -5.43
CA ARG A 414 -76.76 28.20 -4.65
C ARG A 414 -78.23 28.15 -5.08
N HIS A 415 -78.48 27.87 -6.35
CA HIS A 415 -79.83 27.64 -6.87
C HIS A 415 -80.39 26.30 -6.38
N CYS A 416 -79.55 25.25 -6.37
CA CYS A 416 -79.91 23.91 -5.89
C CYS A 416 -80.05 23.82 -4.35
N ALA A 417 -79.22 24.53 -3.58
CA ALA A 417 -79.33 24.61 -2.12
C ALA A 417 -80.61 25.35 -1.66
N ARG A 418 -81.10 26.31 -2.45
CA ARG A 418 -82.42 26.92 -2.23
C ARG A 418 -83.58 25.97 -2.58
N ALA A 419 -83.39 25.07 -3.53
CA ALA A 419 -84.36 24.03 -3.87
C ALA A 419 -84.40 22.88 -2.84
N ILE A 420 -83.25 22.51 -2.25
CA ILE A 420 -83.16 21.45 -1.23
C ILE A 420 -83.70 21.92 0.14
N ALA A 421 -83.59 23.21 0.47
CA ALA A 421 -84.22 23.78 1.67
C ALA A 421 -85.77 23.78 1.61
N ALA A 422 -86.36 23.57 0.43
CA ALA A 422 -87.81 23.48 0.22
C ALA A 422 -88.33 22.03 0.16
N ALA A 423 -87.46 21.02 0.09
CA ALA A 423 -87.85 19.62 -0.03
C ALA A 423 -86.89 18.75 0.79
N GLY A 424 -87.24 18.54 2.05
CA GLY A 424 -86.50 17.64 2.95
C GLY A 424 -86.48 16.22 2.38
N LYS A 425 -85.32 15.77 1.87
CA LYS A 425 -84.92 14.37 1.72
C LYS A 425 -83.42 14.23 1.46
N GLN A 426 -82.83 13.17 2.03
CA GLN A 426 -81.41 12.83 2.05
C GLN A 426 -80.78 12.68 0.65
N CYS A 427 -79.52 13.12 0.55
CA CYS A 427 -78.62 12.83 -0.57
C CYS A 427 -77.64 11.67 -0.19
N PRO A 428 -77.20 10.84 -1.15
CA PRO A 428 -76.53 9.56 -0.88
C PRO A 428 -75.03 9.66 -0.57
N ALA A 429 -74.56 8.65 0.15
CA ALA A 429 -73.20 8.46 0.62
C ALA A 429 -72.19 8.15 -0.50
N ARG A 430 -71.14 8.96 -0.62
CA ARG A 430 -69.92 8.60 -1.35
C ARG A 430 -68.69 9.28 -0.74
N THR A 431 -68.29 8.83 0.45
CA THR A 431 -66.96 9.09 1.04
C THR A 431 -66.74 8.19 2.26
N ARG A 432 -66.22 6.99 2.03
CA ARG A 432 -65.50 6.21 3.06
C ARG A 432 -64.25 5.59 2.44
N ALA A 433 -63.27 6.45 2.22
CA ALA A 433 -61.87 6.09 2.05
C ALA A 433 -61.03 7.23 2.64
N CYS A 434 -60.85 7.21 3.96
CA CYS A 434 -59.77 7.91 4.68
C CYS A 434 -59.88 7.67 6.19
N LEU A 435 -59.89 6.41 6.61
CA LEU A 435 -59.62 6.03 8.00
C LEU A 435 -58.96 4.66 7.95
N TYR A 436 -57.85 4.51 8.68
CA TYR A 436 -56.87 3.40 8.71
C TYR A 436 -55.59 3.58 7.88
N ARG A 437 -54.80 4.58 8.29
CA ARG A 437 -53.32 4.55 8.21
C ARG A 437 -52.75 4.88 9.59
N ALA A 438 -52.95 3.95 10.53
CA ALA A 438 -52.20 3.87 11.77
C ALA A 438 -52.36 2.42 12.28
N VAL A 439 -51.28 1.83 12.77
CA VAL A 439 -51.13 0.43 13.22
C VAL A 439 -50.76 -0.58 12.13
N GLN A 440 -49.50 -0.52 11.68
CA GLN A 440 -48.75 -1.69 11.21
C GLN A 440 -47.22 -1.48 11.37
N ILE A 441 -46.83 -1.05 12.57
CA ILE A 441 -45.48 -1.23 13.12
C ILE A 441 -45.68 -2.22 14.27
N LEU A 442 -44.82 -3.25 14.37
CA LEU A 442 -44.85 -4.42 15.26
C LEU A 442 -45.41 -5.71 14.62
N ARG A 443 -44.63 -6.31 13.72
CA ARG A 443 -44.54 -7.77 13.57
C ARG A 443 -43.31 -8.17 12.74
N TRP A 444 -42.14 -8.06 13.36
CA TRP A 444 -40.90 -8.73 12.94
C TRP A 444 -40.08 -9.11 14.18
N ARG A 445 -40.71 -9.87 15.08
CA ARG A 445 -40.04 -10.51 16.20
C ARG A 445 -40.60 -11.92 16.31
N ASP A 446 -40.07 -12.80 15.47
CA ASP A 446 -40.03 -14.26 15.61
C ASP A 446 -39.25 -14.87 14.43
N ALA A 447 -37.94 -14.57 14.36
CA ALA A 447 -36.98 -15.27 13.49
C ALA A 447 -35.60 -15.37 14.18
N ALA A 448 -35.59 -15.58 15.50
CA ALA A 448 -34.39 -15.76 16.30
C ALA A 448 -34.46 -17.04 17.13
N ALA A 449 -34.82 -18.16 16.50
CA ALA A 449 -34.70 -19.49 17.06
C ALA A 449 -34.07 -20.43 16.02
N GLY A 450 -32.74 -20.39 15.93
CA GLY A 450 -31.98 -21.21 14.97
C GLY A 450 -30.48 -21.27 15.25
N ASN A 451 -30.06 -21.18 16.51
CA ASN A 451 -28.64 -21.02 16.86
C ASN A 451 -27.82 -22.33 16.92
N ARG A 452 -28.04 -23.27 15.99
CA ARG A 452 -27.19 -24.48 15.86
C ARG A 452 -26.81 -24.88 14.44
N GLY A 453 -27.41 -24.29 13.40
CA GLY A 453 -27.08 -24.56 11.99
C GLY A 453 -26.12 -23.55 11.34
N SER A 454 -26.04 -22.32 11.86
CA SER A 454 -25.31 -21.19 11.25
C SER A 454 -23.78 -21.32 11.28
N ASP A 455 -23.22 -21.92 12.35
CA ASP A 455 -21.76 -22.01 12.53
C ASP A 455 -21.08 -22.88 11.45
N LYS A 456 -21.72 -23.96 10.97
CA LYS A 456 -21.16 -24.81 9.90
C LYS A 456 -21.22 -24.13 8.52
N MET A 457 -22.22 -23.30 8.27
CA MET A 457 -22.41 -22.62 7.00
C MET A 457 -21.45 -21.43 6.83
N MET A 458 -21.13 -20.72 7.92
CA MET A 458 -20.16 -19.60 7.90
C MET A 458 -18.70 -20.05 7.77
N VAL A 459 -18.33 -21.18 8.38
CA VAL A 459 -17.00 -21.82 8.21
C VAL A 459 -16.77 -22.25 6.76
N ALA A 460 -17.81 -22.74 6.08
CA ALA A 460 -17.74 -23.07 4.65
C ALA A 460 -17.61 -21.81 3.76
N LEU A 461 -18.16 -20.67 4.18
CA LEU A 461 -18.07 -19.41 3.45
C LEU A 461 -16.64 -18.87 3.45
N ALA A 462 -15.95 -18.90 4.60
CA ALA A 462 -14.56 -18.45 4.74
C ALA A 462 -13.61 -19.13 3.74
N ARG A 463 -13.74 -20.46 3.60
CA ARG A 463 -12.95 -21.26 2.66
C ARG A 463 -13.31 -20.97 1.21
N LYS A 464 -14.60 -20.80 0.91
CA LYS A 464 -15.05 -20.44 -0.44
C LYS A 464 -14.56 -19.05 -0.85
N THR A 465 -14.58 -18.06 0.04
CA THR A 465 -13.99 -16.73 -0.22
C THR A 465 -12.49 -16.82 -0.50
N LEU A 466 -11.75 -17.64 0.26
CA LEU A 466 -10.30 -17.79 0.04
C LEU A 466 -9.98 -18.43 -1.32
N ILE A 467 -10.82 -19.35 -1.78
CA ILE A 467 -10.65 -20.02 -3.08
C ILE A 467 -11.06 -19.11 -4.25
N TYR A 468 -12.21 -18.43 -4.15
CA TYR A 468 -12.72 -17.58 -5.23
C TYR A 468 -12.00 -16.23 -5.31
N GLU A 469 -11.57 -15.68 -4.18
CA GLU A 469 -10.91 -14.39 -4.08
C GLU A 469 -9.44 -14.50 -3.67
N TRP A 470 -8.78 -15.60 -4.06
CA TRP A 470 -7.39 -15.92 -3.70
C TRP A 470 -6.41 -14.77 -3.97
N ARG A 471 -6.68 -13.95 -5.00
CA ARG A 471 -5.88 -12.76 -5.35
C ARG A 471 -5.84 -11.71 -4.24
N LYS A 472 -6.92 -11.56 -3.45
CA LYS A 472 -6.97 -10.60 -2.32
C LYS A 472 -6.04 -11.02 -1.18
N PHE A 473 -5.91 -12.33 -0.96
CA PHE A 473 -5.12 -12.91 0.13
C PHE A 473 -3.70 -13.32 -0.27
N LEU A 474 -3.38 -13.30 -1.57
CA LEU A 474 -2.07 -13.65 -2.10
C LEU A 474 -0.92 -12.82 -1.48
N PRO A 475 -1.03 -11.48 -1.31
CA PRO A 475 0.05 -10.70 -0.68
C PRO A 475 0.32 -11.11 0.77
N ALA A 476 -0.74 -11.41 1.54
CA ALA A 476 -0.61 -11.88 2.91
C ALA A 476 0.03 -13.27 2.97
N ALA A 477 -0.36 -14.19 2.08
CA ALA A 477 0.24 -15.53 2.00
C ALA A 477 1.73 -15.47 1.62
N LEU A 478 2.11 -14.57 0.70
CA LEU A 478 3.51 -14.35 0.32
C LEU A 478 4.33 -13.72 1.46
N ALA A 479 3.76 -12.78 2.22
CA ALA A 479 4.42 -12.19 3.39
C ALA A 479 4.71 -13.23 4.48
N VAL A 480 3.75 -14.11 4.75
CA VAL A 480 3.92 -15.24 5.67
C VAL A 480 4.96 -16.23 5.12
N ALA A 481 4.89 -16.59 3.83
CA ALA A 481 5.86 -17.48 3.20
C ALA A 481 7.29 -16.94 3.28
N PHE A 482 7.46 -15.64 3.06
CA PHE A 482 8.76 -14.98 3.15
C PHE A 482 9.30 -14.98 4.60
N SER A 483 8.46 -14.67 5.58
CA SER A 483 8.84 -14.72 6.99
C SER A 483 9.24 -16.14 7.41
N GLY A 484 8.49 -17.15 6.97
CA GLY A 484 8.80 -18.55 7.23
C GLY A 484 10.05 -19.04 6.52
N LEU A 485 10.29 -18.62 5.29
CA LEU A 485 11.52 -18.90 4.55
C LEU A 485 12.74 -18.34 5.28
N LEU A 486 12.67 -17.08 5.74
CA LEU A 486 13.75 -16.42 6.48
C LEU A 486 14.06 -17.18 7.78
N LEU A 487 13.03 -17.51 8.58
CA LEU A 487 13.21 -18.25 9.82
C LEU A 487 13.82 -19.62 9.57
N LEU A 488 13.26 -20.41 8.64
CA LEU A 488 13.75 -21.75 8.33
C LEU A 488 15.19 -21.71 7.81
N MET A 489 15.51 -20.81 6.88
CA MET A 489 16.84 -20.74 6.28
C MET A 489 17.88 -20.23 7.29
N MET A 490 17.53 -19.23 8.09
CA MET A 490 18.40 -18.72 9.14
C MET A 490 18.70 -19.80 10.19
N THR A 491 17.69 -20.54 10.63
CA THR A 491 17.87 -21.64 11.59
C THR A 491 18.67 -22.79 10.99
N ALA A 492 18.41 -23.17 9.74
CA ALA A 492 19.15 -24.24 9.07
C ALA A 492 20.63 -23.85 8.81
N LEU A 493 20.88 -22.59 8.48
CA LEU A 493 22.23 -22.04 8.36
C LEU A 493 22.93 -21.97 9.71
N MET A 494 22.22 -21.55 10.76
CA MET A 494 22.74 -21.50 12.14
C MET A 494 23.22 -22.89 12.59
N PHE A 495 22.36 -23.91 12.48
CA PHE A 495 22.75 -25.28 12.82
C PHE A 495 23.87 -25.80 11.92
N GLY A 496 23.85 -25.47 10.62
CA GLY A 496 24.89 -25.90 9.70
C GLY A 496 26.26 -25.32 10.05
N ILE A 497 26.34 -24.00 10.26
CA ILE A 497 27.55 -23.30 10.68
C ILE A 497 28.06 -23.82 12.02
N PHE A 498 27.23 -23.91 13.06
CA PHE A 498 27.73 -24.34 14.37
C PHE A 498 28.03 -25.84 14.44
N SER A 499 27.35 -26.68 13.66
CA SER A 499 27.72 -28.08 13.52
C SER A 499 29.12 -28.26 12.92
N SER A 500 29.63 -27.27 12.16
CA SER A 500 30.99 -27.32 11.63
C SER A 500 32.08 -27.16 12.69
N ALA A 501 31.75 -26.67 13.90
CA ALA A 501 32.68 -26.68 15.02
C ALA A 501 33.06 -28.12 15.43
N GLY A 502 32.13 -29.06 15.29
CA GLY A 502 32.35 -30.49 15.56
C GLY A 502 33.00 -31.26 14.41
N VAL A 503 33.48 -30.61 13.33
CA VAL A 503 34.03 -31.30 12.14
C VAL A 503 35.21 -32.20 12.46
N TYR A 504 36.10 -31.77 13.36
CA TYR A 504 37.25 -32.57 13.80
C TYR A 504 36.84 -33.93 14.38
N VAL A 505 35.69 -33.98 15.06
CA VAL A 505 35.17 -35.17 15.75
C VAL A 505 34.27 -35.97 14.82
N SER A 506 33.29 -35.31 14.19
CA SER A 506 32.26 -35.95 13.36
C SER A 506 32.80 -36.57 12.07
N ARG A 507 33.90 -36.06 11.52
CA ARG A 507 34.57 -36.61 10.33
C ARG A 507 35.63 -37.66 10.65
N SER A 508 35.86 -37.94 11.93
CA SER A 508 36.80 -38.94 12.40
C SER A 508 36.11 -40.27 12.69
N GLY A 509 36.86 -41.37 12.58
CA GLY A 509 36.38 -42.74 12.69
C GLY A 509 36.73 -43.40 14.02
N GLY A 510 36.99 -42.61 15.05
CA GLY A 510 37.12 -43.09 16.43
C GLY A 510 35.84 -42.86 17.21
N ASP A 511 35.56 -43.78 18.12
CA ASP A 511 34.31 -43.84 18.87
C ASP A 511 34.41 -43.08 20.19
N ILE A 512 35.61 -43.04 20.79
CA ILE A 512 35.93 -42.36 22.05
C ILE A 512 37.02 -41.32 21.81
N TRP A 513 36.83 -40.14 22.41
CA TRP A 513 37.81 -39.06 22.46
C TRP A 513 38.25 -38.85 23.89
N ALA A 514 39.56 -38.79 24.12
CA ALA A 514 40.17 -38.46 25.41
C ALA A 514 40.92 -37.14 25.32
N GLY A 515 40.69 -36.24 26.28
CA GLY A 515 41.27 -34.91 26.31
C GLY A 515 41.31 -34.31 27.72
N ASN A 516 41.68 -33.04 27.83
CA ASN A 516 41.79 -32.38 29.13
C ASN A 516 40.39 -32.19 29.77
N PRO A 517 40.19 -32.45 31.08
CA PRO A 517 38.90 -32.23 31.73
C PRO A 517 38.38 -30.79 31.57
N GLY A 518 37.09 -30.66 31.28
CA GLY A 518 36.44 -29.37 31.08
C GLY A 518 36.57 -28.79 29.67
N THR A 519 37.15 -29.52 28.71
CA THR A 519 37.24 -29.07 27.32
C THR A 519 35.87 -29.12 26.63
N GLN A 520 35.38 -27.97 26.16
CA GLN A 520 34.06 -27.87 25.50
C GLN A 520 34.12 -28.13 23.99
N SER A 521 35.24 -27.82 23.35
CA SER A 521 35.44 -27.96 21.90
C SER A 521 36.92 -28.24 21.58
N VAL A 522 37.20 -28.73 20.36
CA VAL A 522 38.52 -29.25 19.96
C VAL A 522 39.62 -28.17 20.00
N GLU A 523 39.30 -26.95 19.62
CA GLU A 523 40.21 -25.80 19.64
C GLU A 523 40.54 -25.30 21.05
N LEU A 524 39.76 -25.69 22.06
CA LEU A 524 40.02 -25.36 23.47
C LEU A 524 40.88 -26.42 24.17
N GLY A 525 41.38 -27.39 23.40
CA GLY A 525 42.18 -28.49 23.87
C GLY A 525 43.45 -28.06 24.57
N ARG A 526 43.69 -28.66 25.73
CA ARG A 526 44.97 -28.58 26.43
C ARG A 526 45.67 -29.93 26.39
N PRO A 527 47.00 -29.96 26.44
CA PRO A 527 47.75 -31.20 26.55
C PRO A 527 47.25 -32.11 27.68
N VAL A 528 47.17 -33.40 27.39
CA VAL A 528 46.90 -34.46 28.37
C VAL A 528 48.19 -35.19 28.76
N PRO A 529 48.21 -35.85 29.95
CA PRO A 529 49.33 -36.70 30.34
C PRO A 529 49.68 -37.77 29.29
N ARG A 530 50.97 -38.10 29.14
CA ARG A 530 51.42 -39.08 28.14
C ARG A 530 50.92 -40.50 28.42
N ASP A 531 50.67 -40.83 29.68
CA ASP A 531 50.13 -42.12 30.10
C ASP A 531 48.66 -42.31 29.73
N THR A 532 47.94 -41.26 29.31
CA THR A 532 46.55 -41.35 28.82
C THR A 532 46.40 -42.40 27.71
N GLU A 533 47.35 -42.49 26.78
CA GLU A 533 47.33 -43.52 25.72
C GLU A 533 47.36 -44.94 26.30
N VAL A 534 48.19 -45.16 27.33
CA VAL A 534 48.34 -46.46 27.98
C VAL A 534 47.02 -46.85 28.67
N TRP A 535 46.39 -45.91 29.37
CA TRP A 535 45.10 -46.14 30.03
C TRP A 535 43.98 -46.46 29.04
N LEU A 536 43.94 -45.81 27.88
CA LEU A 536 42.97 -46.12 26.83
C LEU A 536 43.20 -47.53 26.27
N ARG A 537 44.45 -47.91 25.99
CA ARG A 537 44.80 -49.23 25.44
C ARG A 537 44.60 -50.39 26.44
N MET A 538 44.57 -50.11 27.74
CA MET A 538 44.29 -51.13 28.76
C MET A 538 42.82 -51.51 28.85
N ASP A 539 41.90 -50.74 28.25
CA ASP A 539 40.50 -51.12 28.16
C ASP A 539 40.33 -52.21 27.08
N PRO A 540 39.75 -53.38 27.41
CA PRO A 540 39.66 -54.51 26.47
C PRO A 540 38.77 -54.23 25.26
N ALA A 541 37.92 -53.19 25.31
CA ALA A 541 37.09 -52.79 24.18
C ALA A 541 37.84 -51.88 23.20
N VAL A 542 39.02 -51.35 23.52
CA VAL A 542 39.78 -50.43 22.66
C VAL A 542 40.75 -51.21 21.76
N VAL A 543 40.61 -51.07 20.44
CA VAL A 543 41.42 -51.82 19.44
C VAL A 543 42.53 -50.98 18.83
N GLN A 544 42.33 -49.67 18.78
CA GLN A 544 43.26 -48.72 18.17
C GLN A 544 43.18 -47.39 18.90
N VAL A 545 44.33 -46.75 19.13
CA VAL A 545 44.41 -45.38 19.66
C VAL A 545 45.32 -44.56 18.74
N GLU A 546 44.90 -43.35 18.41
CA GLU A 546 45.65 -42.38 17.61
C GLU A 546 45.81 -41.05 18.38
N PRO A 547 47.03 -40.48 18.45
CA PRO A 547 47.24 -39.14 18.95
C PRO A 547 46.78 -38.08 17.93
N PHE A 548 46.11 -37.03 18.40
CA PHE A 548 45.72 -35.90 17.59
C PHE A 548 46.25 -34.60 18.18
N GLN A 549 46.85 -33.80 17.30
CA GLN A 549 47.40 -32.50 17.66
C GLN A 549 46.70 -31.41 16.86
N TRP A 550 46.14 -30.45 17.58
CA TRP A 550 45.52 -29.26 17.02
C TRP A 550 46.37 -28.05 17.40
N ILE A 551 46.75 -27.22 16.43
CA ILE A 551 47.56 -26.01 16.66
C ILE A 551 47.04 -24.85 15.83
N ASP A 552 47.15 -23.64 16.38
CA ASP A 552 46.92 -22.41 15.62
C ASP A 552 48.09 -22.13 14.67
N GLY A 553 47.76 -21.59 13.49
CA GLY A 553 48.70 -21.32 12.42
C GLY A 553 48.49 -19.97 11.76
N ASP A 554 49.61 -19.36 11.35
CA ASP A 554 49.64 -18.17 10.51
C ASP A 554 50.09 -18.55 9.10
N TRP A 555 49.17 -18.47 8.14
CA TRP A 555 49.43 -18.77 6.73
C TRP A 555 49.81 -17.53 5.95
N ARG A 556 50.89 -17.61 5.18
CA ARG A 556 51.33 -16.54 4.28
C ARG A 556 51.58 -17.11 2.88
N GLY A 557 50.82 -16.58 1.93
CA GLY A 557 50.98 -16.90 0.52
C GLY A 557 52.18 -16.18 -0.12
N PRO A 558 52.52 -16.50 -1.38
CA PRO A 558 53.61 -15.86 -2.11
C PRO A 558 53.31 -14.42 -2.56
N VAL A 559 52.04 -14.00 -2.52
CA VAL A 559 51.61 -12.62 -2.79
C VAL A 559 51.46 -11.92 -1.45
N GLU A 560 51.93 -10.67 -1.31
CA GLU A 560 51.80 -9.82 -0.10
C GLU A 560 50.33 -9.43 0.18
N ARG A 561 49.49 -10.43 0.43
CA ARG A 561 48.22 -10.29 1.14
C ARG A 561 48.54 -10.65 2.58
N GLY A 562 48.03 -9.88 3.53
CA GLY A 562 48.25 -10.09 4.96
C GLY A 562 48.02 -11.54 5.38
N SER A 563 48.52 -11.90 6.56
CA SER A 563 48.52 -13.29 6.98
C SER A 563 47.10 -13.81 7.26
N VAL A 564 46.86 -15.07 6.94
CA VAL A 564 45.57 -15.75 7.08
C VAL A 564 45.64 -16.69 8.28
N SER A 565 44.75 -16.52 9.24
CA SER A 565 44.64 -17.45 10.38
C SER A 565 44.13 -18.80 9.89
N VAL A 566 44.86 -19.87 10.23
CA VAL A 566 44.57 -21.24 9.84
C VAL A 566 44.70 -22.16 11.05
N PHE A 567 43.96 -23.27 11.04
CA PHE A 567 44.04 -24.29 12.07
C PHE A 567 44.72 -25.52 11.51
N VAL A 568 45.75 -26.02 12.18
CA VAL A 568 46.54 -27.13 11.69
C VAL A 568 46.20 -28.38 12.50
N SER A 569 45.71 -29.39 11.80
CA SER A 569 45.33 -30.69 12.31
C SER A 569 46.42 -31.72 11.99
N GLY A 570 47.22 -32.08 12.98
CA GLY A 570 48.24 -33.13 12.90
C GLY A 570 47.64 -34.51 13.16
N ILE A 571 47.70 -35.37 12.13
CA ILE A 571 47.08 -36.72 12.14
C ILE A 571 48.09 -37.82 11.82
N ASP A 572 47.72 -39.08 12.04
CA ASP A 572 48.48 -40.23 11.55
C ASP A 572 48.32 -40.38 10.01
N PRO A 573 49.42 -40.30 9.21
CA PRO A 573 49.36 -40.48 7.76
C PRO A 573 49.08 -41.93 7.31
N ASN A 574 49.06 -42.90 8.22
CA ASN A 574 48.76 -44.29 7.89
C ASN A 574 47.36 -44.45 7.25
N PRO A 575 47.19 -45.35 6.25
CA PRO A 575 45.89 -45.59 5.62
C PRO A 575 44.74 -45.91 6.58
N ASN A 576 45.06 -46.54 7.72
CA ASN A 576 44.10 -46.94 8.76
C ASN A 576 43.95 -45.90 9.89
N GLY A 577 44.43 -44.66 9.71
CA GLY A 577 44.24 -43.57 10.67
C GLY A 577 42.75 -43.35 10.98
N LEU A 578 42.46 -42.96 12.21
CA LEU A 578 41.14 -42.63 12.75
C LEU A 578 40.74 -41.19 12.38
N MET A 579 41.64 -40.21 12.53
CA MET A 579 41.31 -38.80 12.31
C MET A 579 40.97 -38.47 10.86
N PHE A 580 39.82 -37.84 10.59
CA PHE A 580 39.29 -37.55 9.25
C PHE A 580 39.13 -38.78 8.32
N SER A 581 39.05 -40.00 8.86
CA SER A 581 38.90 -41.22 8.06
C SER A 581 37.60 -41.32 7.27
N ARG A 582 36.58 -40.53 7.63
CA ARG A 582 35.31 -40.46 6.88
C ARG A 582 35.36 -39.53 5.67
N VAL A 583 36.45 -38.77 5.50
CA VAL A 583 36.60 -37.73 4.46
C VAL A 583 37.86 -37.92 3.63
N LEU A 584 38.98 -38.30 4.25
CA LEU A 584 40.24 -38.54 3.55
C LEU A 584 40.36 -40.02 3.17
N ASP A 585 40.38 -40.29 1.87
CA ASP A 585 40.68 -41.59 1.30
C ASP A 585 42.17 -41.95 1.50
N ALA A 586 42.47 -43.26 1.51
CA ALA A 586 43.81 -43.76 1.80
C ALA A 586 44.91 -43.20 0.87
N PRO A 587 44.71 -43.08 -0.46
CA PRO A 587 45.70 -42.47 -1.36
C PRO A 587 46.01 -41.01 -1.04
N THR A 588 44.98 -40.21 -0.74
CA THR A 588 45.16 -38.78 -0.40
C THR A 588 45.83 -38.63 0.95
N ARG A 589 45.45 -39.44 1.95
CA ARG A 589 46.10 -39.44 3.27
C ARG A 589 47.58 -39.82 3.17
N ALA A 590 47.94 -40.80 2.35
CA ALA A 590 49.32 -41.25 2.20
C ALA A 590 50.26 -40.14 1.66
N LYS A 591 49.73 -39.12 0.97
CA LYS A 591 50.56 -37.96 0.57
C LYS A 591 51.13 -37.19 1.76
N LEU A 592 50.55 -37.34 2.96
CA LEU A 592 51.05 -36.73 4.20
C LEU A 592 52.34 -37.36 4.75
N PHE A 593 52.78 -38.50 4.19
CA PHE A 593 54.09 -39.07 4.50
C PHE A 593 55.24 -38.19 4.01
N GLU A 594 55.01 -37.37 2.97
CA GLU A 594 55.97 -36.36 2.55
C GLU A 594 56.11 -35.28 3.65
N PRO A 595 57.31 -34.98 4.16
CA PRO A 595 57.50 -33.93 5.14
C PRO A 595 57.02 -32.57 4.62
N ALA A 596 56.45 -31.74 5.51
CA ALA A 596 55.94 -30.41 5.15
C ALA A 596 54.83 -30.40 4.08
N SER A 597 54.15 -31.53 3.87
CA SER A 597 52.97 -31.62 3.04
C SER A 597 51.71 -31.29 3.83
N VAL A 598 50.76 -30.62 3.15
CA VAL A 598 49.48 -30.24 3.74
C VAL A 598 48.32 -30.53 2.78
N ILE A 599 47.19 -30.89 3.35
CA ILE A 599 45.90 -31.04 2.67
C ILE A 599 44.98 -29.94 3.17
N VAL A 600 44.27 -29.29 2.26
CA VAL A 600 43.36 -28.18 2.56
C VAL A 600 41.97 -28.51 2.05
N ASP A 601 40.93 -27.92 2.63
CA ASP A 601 39.60 -28.02 2.04
C ASP A 601 39.55 -27.38 0.64
N ALA A 602 38.97 -28.05 -0.35
CA ALA A 602 38.92 -27.55 -1.72
C ALA A 602 38.19 -26.18 -1.82
N ALA A 603 37.16 -25.94 -1.00
CA ALA A 603 36.40 -24.70 -0.98
C ALA A 603 37.15 -23.55 -0.28
N ASP A 604 38.20 -23.84 0.51
CA ASP A 604 39.03 -22.83 1.18
C ASP A 604 40.32 -22.49 0.40
N LEU A 605 40.68 -23.25 -0.64
CA LEU A 605 41.83 -22.95 -1.51
C LEU A 605 41.79 -21.52 -2.11
N PRO A 606 40.65 -21.00 -2.59
CA PRO A 606 40.58 -19.62 -3.08
C PRO A 606 40.91 -18.57 -2.00
N LYS A 607 40.59 -18.85 -0.73
CA LYS A 607 40.91 -17.94 0.40
C LYS A 607 42.40 -17.87 0.67
N LEU A 608 43.12 -18.98 0.47
CA LEU A 608 44.57 -19.03 0.59
C LEU A 608 45.30 -18.47 -0.64
N GLY A 609 44.57 -18.20 -1.73
CA GLY A 609 45.11 -17.64 -2.98
C GLY A 609 46.06 -18.57 -3.72
N LEU A 610 46.01 -19.87 -3.45
CA LEU A 610 46.95 -20.87 -3.94
C LEU A 610 46.23 -22.14 -4.41
N GLY A 611 46.77 -22.77 -5.46
CA GLY A 611 46.27 -24.03 -6.00
C GLY A 611 47.03 -25.25 -5.46
N ILE A 612 46.50 -26.45 -5.72
CA ILE A 612 47.18 -27.71 -5.42
C ILE A 612 48.55 -27.73 -6.12
N GLY A 613 49.59 -28.14 -5.40
CA GLY A 613 50.98 -28.18 -5.85
C GLY A 613 51.80 -26.93 -5.51
N SER A 614 51.15 -25.84 -5.05
CA SER A 614 51.83 -24.61 -4.64
C SER A 614 52.46 -24.73 -3.24
N SER A 615 53.46 -23.90 -2.97
CA SER A 615 54.10 -23.78 -1.65
C SER A 615 53.74 -22.46 -0.98
N ALA A 616 53.64 -22.49 0.34
CA ALA A 616 53.35 -21.35 1.20
C ALA A 616 54.23 -21.39 2.46
N THR A 617 54.14 -20.35 3.30
CA THR A 617 54.73 -20.38 4.64
C THR A 617 53.63 -20.50 5.69
N LEU A 618 53.80 -21.41 6.63
CA LEU A 618 52.92 -21.70 7.75
C LEU A 618 53.73 -21.64 9.04
N ASN A 619 53.41 -20.71 9.94
CA ASN A 619 54.21 -20.42 11.14
C ASN A 619 55.70 -20.19 10.86
N GLY A 620 56.03 -19.61 9.70
CA GLY A 620 57.41 -19.38 9.26
C GLY A 620 58.09 -20.57 8.57
N HIS A 621 57.45 -21.74 8.51
CA HIS A 621 57.97 -22.93 7.84
C HIS A 621 57.37 -23.08 6.43
N ARG A 622 58.18 -23.51 5.46
CA ARG A 622 57.71 -23.74 4.09
C ARG A 622 56.90 -25.05 4.05
N VAL A 623 55.67 -24.99 3.53
CA VAL A 623 54.78 -26.13 3.34
C VAL A 623 54.28 -26.23 1.90
N LYS A 624 53.87 -27.41 1.46
CA LYS A 624 53.35 -27.68 0.11
C LYS A 624 51.95 -28.28 0.15
N ILE A 625 51.04 -27.71 -0.63
CA ILE A 625 49.67 -28.23 -0.78
C ILE A 625 49.71 -29.44 -1.71
N VAL A 626 49.46 -30.65 -1.19
CA VAL A 626 49.58 -31.91 -1.96
C VAL A 626 48.24 -32.46 -2.45
N ALA A 627 47.14 -32.03 -1.83
CA ALA A 627 45.78 -32.34 -2.25
C ALA A 627 44.76 -31.35 -1.67
N GLY A 628 43.58 -31.30 -2.31
CA GLY A 628 42.36 -30.72 -1.74
C GLY A 628 41.38 -31.83 -1.36
N ALA A 629 40.67 -31.68 -0.26
CA ALA A 629 39.60 -32.61 0.16
C ALA A 629 38.31 -31.84 0.49
N ASN A 630 37.14 -32.48 0.41
CA ASN A 630 35.86 -31.81 0.67
C ASN A 630 35.32 -32.16 2.06
N GLY A 631 34.82 -31.18 2.80
CA GLY A 631 34.17 -31.41 4.10
C GLY A 631 35.12 -31.35 5.30
N LEU A 632 36.26 -30.68 5.14
CA LEU A 632 37.21 -30.32 6.18
C LEU A 632 36.99 -28.92 6.75
N ARG A 633 36.12 -28.10 6.14
CA ARG A 633 35.80 -26.74 6.63
C ARG A 633 35.36 -26.76 8.09
N ALA A 634 36.09 -26.02 8.92
CA ALA A 634 35.77 -25.82 10.34
C ALA A 634 35.31 -24.37 10.58
N LEU A 635 34.70 -24.14 11.74
CA LEU A 635 34.34 -22.80 12.18
C LEU A 635 35.60 -22.02 12.62
N GLY A 636 35.72 -20.74 12.25
CA GLY A 636 36.76 -19.82 12.78
C GLY A 636 38.01 -19.60 11.93
N GLY A 637 38.30 -20.45 10.93
CA GLY A 637 39.54 -20.41 10.15
C GLY A 637 39.65 -21.54 9.13
N VAL A 638 40.66 -21.51 8.26
CA VAL A 638 40.89 -22.58 7.27
C VAL A 638 41.56 -23.77 7.96
N ASN A 639 40.95 -24.95 7.86
CA ASN A 639 41.51 -26.18 8.43
C ASN A 639 42.54 -26.80 7.47
N ILE A 640 43.76 -27.01 7.96
CA ILE A 640 44.89 -27.58 7.25
C ILE A 640 45.25 -28.91 7.91
N VAL A 641 45.22 -30.00 7.14
CA VAL A 641 45.58 -31.32 7.63
C VAL A 641 47.02 -31.65 7.26
N THR A 642 47.80 -32.13 8.22
CA THR A 642 49.19 -32.54 8.01
C THR A 642 49.54 -33.77 8.85
N SER A 643 50.70 -34.39 8.62
CA SER A 643 51.17 -35.48 9.48
C SER A 643 51.54 -34.94 10.86
N ILE A 644 51.35 -35.77 11.90
CA ILE A 644 51.70 -35.38 13.27
C ILE A 644 53.17 -34.95 13.40
N ALA A 645 54.08 -35.60 12.67
CA ALA A 645 55.50 -35.22 12.63
C ALA A 645 55.70 -33.80 12.08
N THR A 646 54.97 -33.45 11.02
CA THR A 646 55.00 -32.10 10.45
C THR A 646 54.35 -31.09 11.41
N ALA A 647 53.20 -31.41 12.02
CA ALA A 647 52.53 -30.54 13.00
C ALA A 647 53.47 -30.20 14.18
N ARG A 648 54.20 -31.17 14.72
CA ARG A 648 55.21 -30.94 15.77
C ARG A 648 56.32 -29.99 15.34
N SER A 649 56.73 -30.04 14.07
CA SER A 649 57.75 -29.13 13.54
C SER A 649 57.28 -27.69 13.38
N LEU A 650 55.96 -27.46 13.29
CA LEU A 650 55.32 -26.14 13.13
C LEU A 650 55.07 -25.43 14.47
N VAL A 651 55.29 -26.11 15.60
CA VAL A 651 55.19 -25.53 16.94
C VAL A 651 56.48 -24.78 17.27
N GLY A 652 56.34 -23.47 17.53
CA GLY A 652 57.45 -22.56 17.78
C GLY A 652 58.24 -22.84 19.06
N ASP A 653 57.56 -23.24 20.14
CA ASP A 653 58.19 -23.58 21.42
C ASP A 653 58.60 -25.07 21.45
N ALA A 654 59.89 -25.33 21.66
CA ALA A 654 60.44 -26.67 21.77
C ALA A 654 59.84 -27.48 22.95
N ALA A 655 59.41 -26.81 24.03
CA ALA A 655 58.79 -27.46 25.19
C ALA A 655 57.39 -28.01 24.89
N ASP A 656 56.73 -27.54 23.84
CA ASP A 656 55.35 -27.91 23.47
C ASP A 656 55.28 -28.89 22.29
N ARG A 657 56.39 -29.15 21.59
CA ARG A 657 56.46 -30.07 20.42
C ARG A 657 55.99 -31.48 20.71
N ASP A 658 56.10 -31.90 21.95
CA ASP A 658 55.93 -33.27 22.39
C ASP A 658 54.62 -33.47 23.18
N LYS A 659 53.79 -32.43 23.27
CA LYS A 659 52.52 -32.41 24.00
C LYS A 659 51.36 -32.76 23.05
N ILE A 660 50.55 -33.75 23.44
CA ILE A 660 49.37 -34.20 22.68
C ILE A 660 48.11 -33.67 23.35
N ALA A 661 47.23 -33.02 22.58
CA ALA A 661 45.99 -32.45 23.08
C ALA A 661 44.89 -33.53 23.26
N TYR A 662 44.84 -34.49 22.34
CA TYR A 662 43.81 -35.53 22.34
C TYR A 662 44.33 -36.90 21.93
N TYR A 663 43.69 -37.93 22.46
CA TYR A 663 43.80 -39.30 21.95
C TYR A 663 42.43 -39.77 21.49
N ILE A 664 42.36 -40.33 20.29
CA ILE A 664 41.14 -40.90 19.71
C ILE A 664 41.27 -42.41 19.78
N ALA A 665 40.23 -43.09 20.25
CA ALA A 665 40.19 -44.54 20.35
C ALA A 665 39.05 -45.13 19.52
N ARG A 666 39.34 -46.23 18.82
CA ARG A 666 38.35 -47.07 18.12
C ARG A 666 38.02 -48.28 18.97
N LEU A 667 36.73 -48.60 19.04
CA LEU A 667 36.22 -49.72 19.82
C LEU A 667 36.07 -51.00 18.98
N ALA A 668 36.08 -52.14 19.66
CA ALA A 668 35.84 -53.43 19.04
C ALA A 668 34.39 -53.49 18.51
N PRO A 669 34.16 -54.08 17.31
CA PRO A 669 32.82 -54.22 16.76
C PRO A 669 31.83 -54.85 17.77
N GLY A 670 30.69 -54.21 17.99
CA GLY A 670 29.67 -54.66 18.96
C GLY A 670 29.79 -54.08 20.38
N SER A 671 30.82 -53.27 20.66
CA SER A 671 30.93 -52.55 21.94
C SER A 671 30.03 -51.32 21.96
N ASP A 672 29.35 -51.04 23.08
CA ASP A 672 28.58 -49.81 23.27
C ASP A 672 29.51 -48.65 23.71
N PRO A 673 29.67 -47.58 22.89
CA PRO A 673 30.53 -46.46 23.22
C PRO A 673 30.17 -45.74 24.52
N ALA A 674 28.89 -45.69 24.91
CA ALA A 674 28.48 -45.02 26.14
C ALA A 674 28.98 -45.77 27.39
N VAL A 675 28.87 -47.11 27.35
CA VAL A 675 29.34 -47.98 28.44
C VAL A 675 30.86 -47.93 28.57
N VAL A 676 31.57 -47.95 27.44
CA VAL A 676 33.05 -47.85 27.45
C VAL A 676 33.49 -46.47 27.91
N ARG A 677 32.83 -45.39 27.49
CA ARG A 677 33.06 -44.04 28.01
C ARG A 677 32.92 -44.01 29.53
N ASP A 678 31.85 -44.55 30.11
CA ASP A 678 31.66 -44.52 31.58
C ASP A 678 32.74 -45.26 32.34
N ARG A 679 33.22 -46.38 31.79
CA ARG A 679 34.33 -47.13 32.38
C ARG A 679 35.63 -46.32 32.32
N LEU A 680 35.95 -45.77 31.16
CA LEU A 680 37.14 -44.93 30.96
C LEU A 680 37.08 -43.61 31.73
N ALA A 681 35.88 -43.03 31.96
CA ALA A 681 35.71 -41.80 32.73
C ALA A 681 36.14 -41.96 34.19
N LYS A 682 35.91 -43.14 34.78
CA LYS A 682 36.37 -43.46 36.15
C LYS A 682 37.90 -43.47 36.23
N VAL A 683 38.56 -44.02 35.21
CA VAL A 683 40.04 -44.03 35.11
C VAL A 683 40.55 -42.61 34.85
N GLY A 684 39.92 -41.89 33.92
CA GLY A 684 40.28 -40.52 33.56
C GLY A 684 40.25 -39.55 34.73
N ALA A 685 39.26 -39.67 35.61
CA ALA A 685 39.17 -38.85 36.82
C ALA A 685 40.40 -38.99 37.74
N ALA A 686 40.99 -40.18 37.84
CA ALA A 686 42.21 -40.43 38.62
C ALA A 686 43.49 -39.99 37.89
N HIS A 687 43.49 -40.02 36.56
CA HIS A 687 44.67 -39.77 35.70
C HIS A 687 44.61 -38.45 34.91
N ARG A 688 43.75 -37.52 35.33
CA ARG A 688 43.64 -36.14 34.79
C ARG A 688 43.33 -36.07 33.30
N PHE A 689 42.50 -36.97 32.79
CA PHE A 689 41.89 -36.86 31.45
C PHE A 689 40.38 -37.10 31.52
N ALA A 690 39.64 -36.52 30.60
CA ALA A 690 38.21 -36.78 30.42
C ALA A 690 37.99 -37.51 29.10
N VAL A 691 36.91 -38.28 29.04
CA VAL A 691 36.53 -39.03 27.84
C VAL A 691 35.10 -38.72 27.44
N TRP A 692 34.88 -38.67 26.14
CA TRP A 692 33.57 -38.45 25.54
C TRP A 692 33.35 -39.43 24.40
N THR A 693 32.10 -39.74 24.13
CA THR A 693 31.78 -40.37 22.84
C THR A 693 31.92 -39.35 21.73
N HIS A 694 32.19 -39.80 20.50
CA HIS A 694 32.32 -38.90 19.36
C HIS A 694 31.04 -38.06 19.10
N VAL A 695 29.85 -38.59 19.39
CA VAL A 695 28.58 -37.88 19.26
C VAL A 695 28.46 -36.79 20.33
N GLU A 696 28.74 -37.14 21.58
CA GLU A 696 28.69 -36.23 22.73
C GLU A 696 29.66 -35.07 22.56
N PHE A 697 30.91 -35.34 22.16
CA PHE A 697 31.90 -34.27 22.02
C PHE A 697 31.60 -33.34 20.84
N ALA A 698 31.10 -33.87 19.72
CA ALA A 698 30.67 -33.04 18.59
C ALA A 698 29.47 -32.15 18.95
N GLN A 699 28.52 -32.68 19.73
CA GLN A 699 27.37 -31.91 20.23
C GLN A 699 27.78 -30.84 21.24
N ASN A 700 28.70 -31.15 22.16
CA ASN A 700 29.24 -30.18 23.11
C ASN A 700 29.93 -29.02 22.40
N ALA A 701 30.74 -29.32 21.38
CA ALA A 701 31.40 -28.31 20.55
C ALA A 701 30.39 -27.39 19.86
N ALA A 702 29.36 -27.95 19.22
CA ALA A 702 28.31 -27.15 18.57
C ALA A 702 27.50 -26.31 19.59
N THR A 703 27.20 -26.87 20.76
CA THR A 703 26.42 -26.22 21.82
C THR A 703 27.20 -25.05 22.44
N TYR A 704 28.49 -25.23 22.72
CA TYR A 704 29.38 -24.19 23.21
C TYR A 704 29.39 -22.99 22.27
N TRP A 705 29.63 -23.22 20.97
CA TRP A 705 29.62 -22.16 19.98
C TRP A 705 28.26 -21.51 19.81
N MET A 706 27.18 -22.27 19.93
CA MET A 706 25.83 -21.73 19.76
C MET A 706 25.38 -20.90 20.98
N PHE A 707 25.61 -21.36 22.21
CA PHE A 707 25.00 -20.74 23.39
C PHE A 707 25.97 -20.06 24.35
N GLU A 708 27.23 -20.51 24.44
CA GLU A 708 28.19 -19.95 25.40
C GLU A 708 28.99 -18.77 24.83
N THR A 709 29.24 -18.75 23.51
CA THR A 709 29.98 -17.65 22.86
C THR A 709 29.12 -16.40 22.59
N GLY A 710 27.81 -16.48 22.84
CA GLY A 710 26.84 -15.41 22.51
C GLY A 710 26.43 -15.34 21.03
N ALA A 711 27.07 -16.10 20.14
CA ALA A 711 26.77 -16.06 18.70
C ALA A 711 25.33 -16.49 18.37
N GLY A 712 24.79 -17.53 19.05
CA GLY A 712 23.39 -17.94 18.89
C GLY A 712 22.37 -16.95 19.47
N LEU A 713 22.76 -16.11 20.44
CA LEU A 713 21.90 -15.02 20.93
C LEU A 713 21.60 -14.01 19.80
N GLY A 714 22.58 -13.75 18.93
CA GLY A 714 22.40 -12.93 17.73
C GLY A 714 21.37 -13.51 16.76
N PHE A 715 21.40 -14.82 16.54
CA PHE A 715 20.39 -15.51 15.72
C PHE A 715 19.00 -15.49 16.36
N LEU A 716 18.90 -15.63 17.68
CA LEU A 716 17.63 -15.53 18.40
C LEU A 716 17.05 -14.11 18.35
N PHE A 717 17.90 -13.08 18.47
CA PHE A 717 17.49 -11.70 18.27
C PHE A 717 17.01 -11.44 16.84
N LEU A 718 17.72 -11.97 15.83
CA LEU A 718 17.28 -11.86 14.44
C LEU A 718 15.95 -12.59 14.19
N ALA A 719 15.74 -13.75 14.82
CA ALA A 719 14.45 -14.46 14.78
C ALA A 719 13.31 -13.61 15.35
N LEU A 720 13.55 -12.90 16.46
CA LEU A 720 12.58 -11.99 17.07
C LEU A 720 12.25 -10.81 16.14
N VAL A 721 13.27 -10.23 15.49
CA VAL A 721 13.06 -9.16 14.50
C VAL A 721 12.22 -9.66 13.32
N VAL A 722 12.55 -10.83 12.77
CA VAL A 722 11.77 -11.45 11.68
C VAL A 722 10.34 -11.73 12.13
N PHE A 723 10.13 -12.17 13.37
CA PHE A 723 8.81 -12.36 13.94
C PHE A 723 8.01 -11.06 13.98
N ILE A 724 8.58 -9.98 14.53
CA ILE A 724 7.91 -8.67 14.65
C ILE A 724 7.58 -8.10 13.27
N VAL A 725 8.56 -8.07 12.36
CA VAL A 725 8.37 -7.58 10.98
C VAL A 725 7.33 -8.42 10.25
N GLY A 726 7.38 -9.74 10.41
CA GLY A 726 6.41 -10.68 9.86
C GLY A 726 4.99 -10.39 10.35
N VAL A 727 4.81 -10.13 11.66
CA VAL A 727 3.50 -9.75 12.23
C VAL A 727 3.01 -8.43 11.63
N VAL A 728 3.86 -7.41 11.54
CA VAL A 728 3.49 -6.09 11.03
C VAL A 728 3.05 -6.17 9.56
N ILE A 729 3.90 -6.71 8.68
CA ILE A 729 3.62 -6.79 7.23
C ILE A 729 2.40 -7.69 6.97
N THR A 730 2.31 -8.83 7.65
CA THR A 730 1.16 -9.74 7.50
C THR A 730 -0.12 -9.09 8.02
N SER A 731 -0.06 -8.33 9.11
CA SER A 731 -1.24 -7.62 9.64
C SER A 731 -1.74 -6.54 8.69
N GLN A 732 -0.84 -5.77 8.08
CA GLN A 732 -1.19 -4.71 7.12
C GLN A 732 -1.80 -5.29 5.85
N THR A 733 -1.21 -6.35 5.31
CA THR A 733 -1.72 -7.02 4.10
C THR A 733 -3.06 -7.71 4.35
N LEU A 734 -3.21 -8.39 5.50
CA LEU A 734 -4.48 -9.00 5.88
C LEU A 734 -5.55 -7.95 6.19
N PHE A 735 -5.19 -6.83 6.81
CA PHE A 735 -6.08 -5.68 7.04
C PHE A 735 -6.61 -5.13 5.70
N ALA A 736 -5.73 -4.93 4.71
CA ALA A 736 -6.15 -4.46 3.38
C ALA A 736 -7.10 -5.47 2.70
N ALA A 737 -6.82 -6.77 2.79
CA ALA A 737 -7.67 -7.82 2.24
C ALA A 737 -9.06 -7.85 2.93
N VAL A 738 -9.10 -7.76 4.27
CA VAL A 738 -10.33 -7.70 5.06
C VAL A 738 -11.10 -6.42 4.78
N ALA A 739 -10.43 -5.27 4.70
CA ALA A 739 -11.02 -3.96 4.40
C ALA A 739 -11.68 -3.95 3.01
N SER A 740 -11.08 -4.62 2.03
CA SER A 740 -11.67 -4.75 0.68
C SER A 740 -12.96 -5.59 0.65
N SER A 741 -13.23 -6.37 1.71
CA SER A 741 -14.40 -7.26 1.83
C SER A 741 -15.43 -6.74 2.85
N VAL A 742 -15.30 -5.47 3.24
CA VAL A 742 -16.13 -4.81 4.26
C VAL A 742 -17.60 -4.78 3.86
N ARG A 743 -17.91 -4.62 2.57
CA ARG A 743 -19.29 -4.50 2.07
C ARG A 743 -20.03 -5.84 2.22
N GLU A 744 -19.33 -6.93 1.98
CA GLU A 744 -19.77 -8.32 2.13
C GLU A 744 -19.99 -8.67 3.60
N TYR A 745 -19.06 -8.26 4.47
CA TYR A 745 -19.20 -8.42 5.92
C TYR A 745 -20.36 -7.59 6.50
N ALA A 746 -20.59 -6.38 5.97
CA ALA A 746 -21.73 -5.56 6.35
C ALA A 746 -23.07 -6.17 5.92
N MET A 747 -23.16 -6.75 4.73
CA MET A 747 -24.36 -7.50 4.29
C MET A 747 -24.62 -8.71 5.18
N LEU A 748 -23.58 -9.46 5.57
CA LEU A 748 -23.71 -10.58 6.51
C LEU A 748 -24.17 -10.15 7.90
N ASN A 749 -23.66 -9.02 8.40
CA ASN A 749 -24.12 -8.42 9.66
C ASN A 749 -25.60 -8.00 9.57
N ALA A 750 -26.02 -7.43 8.42
CA ALA A 750 -27.42 -7.09 8.16
C ALA A 750 -28.35 -8.31 8.06
N LEU A 751 -27.82 -9.47 7.66
CA LEU A 751 -28.51 -10.77 7.64
C LEU A 751 -28.52 -11.48 9.01
N GLY A 752 -27.99 -10.85 10.07
CA GLY A 752 -28.03 -11.35 11.44
C GLY A 752 -26.78 -12.11 11.91
N ALA A 753 -25.67 -12.08 11.16
CA ALA A 753 -24.40 -12.65 11.61
C ALA A 753 -23.74 -11.73 12.67
N GLY A 754 -23.63 -12.21 13.91
CA GLY A 754 -23.02 -11.43 14.99
C GLY A 754 -21.51 -11.17 14.79
N VAL A 755 -21.00 -10.09 15.38
CA VAL A 755 -19.57 -9.68 15.30
C VAL A 755 -18.61 -10.81 15.71
N ALA A 756 -18.99 -11.65 16.68
CA ALA A 756 -18.19 -12.80 17.11
C ALA A 756 -18.04 -13.89 16.03
N ALA A 757 -19.04 -14.05 15.15
CA ALA A 757 -18.97 -14.98 14.03
C ALA A 757 -18.04 -14.46 12.93
N LEU A 758 -18.11 -13.16 12.63
CA LEU A 758 -17.21 -12.48 11.69
C LEU A 758 -15.74 -12.56 12.14
N ARG A 759 -15.47 -12.42 13.44
CA ARG A 759 -14.11 -12.63 14.00
C ARG A 759 -13.57 -14.04 13.77
N ARG A 760 -14.42 -15.06 13.94
CA ARG A 760 -14.05 -16.47 13.70
C ARG A 760 -13.71 -16.71 12.22
N VAL A 761 -14.44 -16.09 11.29
CA VAL A 761 -14.15 -16.16 9.85
C VAL A 761 -12.77 -15.61 9.54
N ILE A 762 -12.43 -14.41 10.04
CA ILE A 762 -11.10 -13.80 9.79
C ILE A 762 -9.98 -14.65 10.37
N LEU A 763 -10.16 -15.19 11.58
CA LEU A 763 -9.17 -16.08 12.20
C LEU A 763 -8.96 -17.37 11.40
N GLU A 764 -10.03 -17.95 10.84
CA GLU A 764 -9.91 -19.12 9.97
C GLU A 764 -9.23 -18.78 8.64
N GLN A 765 -9.50 -17.60 8.06
CA GLN A 765 -8.79 -17.10 6.88
C GLN A 765 -7.30 -16.93 7.17
N ALA A 766 -6.95 -16.32 8.31
CA ALA A 766 -5.57 -16.14 8.75
C ALA A 766 -4.84 -17.49 8.95
N PHE A 767 -5.52 -18.49 9.51
CA PHE A 767 -4.98 -19.85 9.64
C PHE A 767 -4.64 -20.46 8.28
N TRP A 768 -5.55 -20.40 7.29
CA TRP A 768 -5.29 -20.95 5.96
C TRP A 768 -4.22 -20.19 5.19
N VAL A 769 -4.19 -18.86 5.31
CA VAL A 769 -3.08 -18.02 4.81
C VAL A 769 -1.76 -18.46 5.43
N GLY A 770 -1.77 -18.72 6.74
CA GLY A 770 -0.67 -19.32 7.50
C GLY A 770 -0.18 -20.65 6.90
N THR A 771 -1.10 -21.60 6.72
CA THR A 771 -0.81 -22.93 6.17
C THR A 771 -0.23 -22.86 4.76
N ILE A 772 -0.84 -22.05 3.88
CA ILE A 772 -0.34 -21.85 2.51
C ILE A 772 1.06 -21.23 2.55
N GLY A 773 1.27 -20.22 3.41
CA GLY A 773 2.56 -19.58 3.60
C GLY A 773 3.64 -20.58 4.02
N ILE A 774 3.36 -21.45 4.99
CA ILE A 774 4.30 -22.50 5.45
C ILE A 774 4.63 -23.47 4.31
N VAL A 775 3.64 -23.93 3.54
CA VAL A 775 3.87 -24.86 2.43
C VAL A 775 4.73 -24.21 1.34
N VAL A 776 4.38 -22.99 0.92
CA VAL A 776 5.14 -22.26 -0.12
C VAL A 776 6.55 -21.95 0.37
N GLY A 777 6.69 -21.43 1.59
CA GLY A 777 7.98 -21.14 2.20
C GLY A 777 8.86 -22.39 2.33
N GLY A 778 8.27 -23.53 2.70
CA GLY A 778 8.97 -24.82 2.78
C GLY A 778 9.46 -25.33 1.43
N ILE A 779 8.64 -25.24 0.37
CA ILE A 779 9.05 -25.63 -0.99
C ILE A 779 10.24 -24.77 -1.45
N VAL A 780 10.15 -23.45 -1.25
CA VAL A 780 11.24 -22.53 -1.63
C VAL A 780 12.48 -22.79 -0.79
N ALA A 781 12.34 -23.10 0.50
CA ALA A 781 13.46 -23.45 1.38
C ALA A 781 14.19 -24.71 0.90
N VAL A 782 13.46 -25.74 0.46
CA VAL A 782 14.05 -26.96 -0.12
C VAL A 782 14.79 -26.64 -1.42
N LEU A 783 14.22 -25.82 -2.31
CA LEU A 783 14.90 -25.40 -3.55
C LEU A 783 16.20 -24.64 -3.27
N LEU A 784 16.18 -23.71 -2.32
CA LEU A 784 17.37 -22.97 -1.91
C LEU A 784 18.38 -23.86 -1.19
N ALA A 785 17.94 -24.86 -0.43
CA ALA A 785 18.81 -25.85 0.19
C ALA A 785 19.57 -26.68 -0.85
N LEU A 786 18.89 -27.12 -1.92
CA LEU A 786 19.53 -27.83 -3.02
C LEU A 786 20.62 -26.97 -3.69
N LEU A 787 20.34 -25.67 -3.87
CA LEU A 787 21.31 -24.73 -4.42
C LEU A 787 22.48 -24.47 -3.46
N ALA A 788 22.20 -24.35 -2.16
CA ALA A 788 23.19 -24.16 -1.11
C ALA A 788 24.15 -25.35 -0.99
N HIS A 789 23.63 -26.58 -1.09
CA HIS A 789 24.46 -27.80 -1.15
C HIS A 789 25.35 -27.82 -2.38
N GLY A 790 24.90 -27.30 -3.52
CA GLY A 790 25.72 -27.15 -4.72
C GLY A 790 26.83 -26.10 -4.64
N GLN A 791 26.83 -25.25 -3.59
CA GLN A 791 27.80 -24.18 -3.35
C GLN A 791 28.59 -24.40 -2.05
N ASP A 792 28.55 -25.61 -1.48
CA ASP A 792 29.23 -25.98 -0.23
C ASP A 792 28.89 -25.04 0.95
N VAL A 793 27.66 -24.51 0.98
CA VAL A 793 27.16 -23.72 2.11
C VAL A 793 26.72 -24.69 3.22
N PRO A 794 27.21 -24.54 4.45
CA PRO A 794 26.89 -25.44 5.54
C PRO A 794 25.46 -25.16 6.04
N ILE A 795 24.50 -25.94 5.55
CA ILE A 795 23.08 -25.89 5.96
C ILE A 795 22.68 -27.28 6.45
N THR A 796 22.04 -27.34 7.62
CA THR A 796 21.48 -28.57 8.18
C THR A 796 20.02 -28.37 8.55
N PHE A 797 19.16 -29.25 8.04
CA PHE A 797 17.74 -29.23 8.36
C PHE A 797 17.47 -30.11 9.57
N ASP A 798 17.18 -29.48 10.70
CA ASP A 798 16.65 -30.16 11.87
C ASP A 798 15.12 -30.13 11.85
N TYR A 799 14.50 -31.30 12.03
CA TYR A 799 13.05 -31.44 11.93
C TYR A 799 12.33 -30.77 13.11
N ILE A 800 12.92 -30.79 14.31
CA ILE A 800 12.34 -30.16 15.51
C ILE A 800 12.33 -28.65 15.31
N ALA A 801 13.46 -28.10 14.84
CA ALA A 801 13.59 -26.69 14.51
C ALA A 801 12.64 -26.25 13.40
N ALA A 802 12.43 -27.07 12.37
CA ALA A 802 11.47 -26.78 11.30
C ALA A 802 10.01 -26.75 11.80
N ILE A 803 9.65 -27.65 12.73
CA ILE A 803 8.34 -27.63 13.40
C ILE A 803 8.20 -26.36 14.25
N ALA A 804 9.24 -25.99 15.01
CA ALA A 804 9.24 -24.78 15.82
C ALA A 804 9.09 -23.52 14.96
N CYS A 805 9.80 -23.42 13.82
CA CYS A 805 9.66 -22.34 12.86
C CYS A 805 8.24 -22.28 12.28
N SER A 806 7.67 -23.43 11.91
CA SER A 806 6.30 -23.51 11.38
C SER A 806 5.27 -23.05 12.41
N ALA A 807 5.44 -23.43 13.68
CA ALA A 807 4.59 -22.96 14.77
C ALA A 807 4.72 -21.44 14.98
N LEU A 808 5.94 -20.91 14.91
CA LEU A 808 6.19 -19.46 15.02
C LEU A 808 5.52 -18.70 13.87
N VAL A 809 5.63 -19.19 12.63
CA VAL A 809 4.99 -18.62 11.44
C VAL A 809 3.46 -18.68 11.52
N MET A 810 2.90 -19.77 12.03
CA MET A 810 1.46 -19.86 12.29
C MET A 810 1.03 -18.84 13.35
N THR A 811 1.85 -18.64 14.38
CA THR A 811 1.61 -17.62 15.42
C THR A 811 1.62 -16.21 14.82
N ILE A 812 2.55 -15.92 13.90
CA ILE A 812 2.57 -14.66 13.13
C ILE A 812 1.23 -14.46 12.42
N ALA A 813 0.78 -15.44 11.64
CA ALA A 813 -0.46 -15.35 10.86
C ALA A 813 -1.68 -15.11 11.76
N LEU A 814 -1.79 -15.82 12.89
CA LEU A 814 -2.91 -15.70 13.82
C LEU A 814 -2.94 -14.35 14.56
N ILE A 815 -1.78 -13.86 15.02
CA ILE A 815 -1.68 -12.53 15.66
C ILE A 815 -2.02 -11.43 14.64
N SER A 816 -1.51 -11.54 13.41
CA SER A 816 -1.87 -10.61 12.33
C SER A 816 -3.36 -10.67 12.01
N GLY A 817 -3.98 -11.85 12.05
CA GLY A 817 -5.43 -12.05 11.99
C GLY A 817 -6.19 -11.28 13.06
N LEU A 818 -5.76 -11.41 14.32
CA LEU A 818 -6.33 -10.68 15.45
C LEU A 818 -6.22 -9.16 15.30
N LEU A 819 -5.08 -8.66 14.84
CA LEU A 819 -4.89 -7.22 14.58
C LEU A 819 -5.78 -6.72 13.43
N ALA A 820 -5.95 -7.52 12.38
CA ALA A 820 -6.80 -7.18 11.24
C ALA A 820 -8.30 -7.11 11.59
N VAL A 821 -8.74 -7.80 12.66
CA VAL A 821 -10.12 -7.70 13.18
C VAL A 821 -10.49 -6.26 13.57
N GLY A 822 -9.51 -5.42 13.93
CA GLY A 822 -9.73 -4.00 14.22
C GLY A 822 -10.47 -3.26 13.10
N ALA A 823 -10.30 -3.67 11.83
CA ALA A 823 -11.01 -3.13 10.68
C ALA A 823 -12.54 -3.20 10.81
N ILE A 824 -13.06 -4.24 11.47
CA ILE A 824 -14.50 -4.46 11.66
C ILE A 824 -15.06 -3.53 12.73
N ASN A 825 -14.28 -3.14 13.73
CA ASN A 825 -14.78 -2.29 14.82
C ASN A 825 -15.08 -0.85 14.35
N HIS A 826 -14.56 -0.43 13.19
CA HIS A 826 -14.88 0.85 12.56
C HIS A 826 -16.08 0.79 11.60
N LEU A 827 -16.81 -0.33 11.54
CA LEU A 827 -18.05 -0.45 10.79
C LEU A 827 -19.19 0.29 11.49
N GLU A 828 -19.20 1.61 11.37
CA GLU A 828 -20.41 2.39 11.62
C GLU A 828 -21.43 2.10 10.49
N PRO A 829 -22.64 1.61 10.81
CA PRO A 829 -23.69 1.36 9.82
C PRO A 829 -24.03 2.60 8.98
N ALA A 830 -23.75 3.80 9.52
CA ALA A 830 -24.02 5.08 8.88
C ALA A 830 -23.16 5.36 7.63
N ASN A 831 -21.98 4.75 7.51
CA ASN A 831 -21.08 4.96 6.35
C ASN A 831 -21.50 4.19 5.08
N LEU A 832 -22.53 3.34 5.15
CA LEU A 832 -23.03 2.53 4.03
C LEU A 832 -24.24 3.14 3.32
N LEU A 833 -24.77 4.27 3.80
CA LEU A 833 -25.89 5.00 3.18
C LEU A 833 -25.44 6.26 2.43
N ARG A 834 -24.13 6.43 2.17
CA ARG A 834 -23.58 7.52 1.36
C ARG A 834 -23.04 7.02 0.02
#